data_AF-A0AB39X9W3-F1
#
_entry.id   AF-A0AB39X9W3-F1
#
_cell.length_a   1.000
_cell.length_b   1.000
_cell.length_c   1.000
_cell.angle_alpha   90.00
_cell.angle_beta   90.00
_cell.angle_gamma   90.00
#
_symmetry.space_group_name_H-M   'P 1'
#
loop_
_entity.id
_entity.type
_entity.pdbx_description
1 polymer ?
#
loop_
_entity_poly.entity_id
_entity_poly.type
_entity_poly.pdbx_seq_one_letter_code
_entity_poly.pdbx_strand_id
1 'polypeptide(L)'
;MVTPVQIKPKTAEIYLDCNATTPVLPQIAQAVRHVMEHVFGNPSSSHITGLQARYILDSTRRLGRQLVGAGLGRFIFTSGATEGIQTAVLSALTHARNTDHGQRRWLLYGATEHKAVPQALEHWNNILRLNAELKAIPVNRQGLLDLDFIAEHVGAAHMICTMAANNETGVQQDLAQLEQVIRSNNPTIPWMVDCVQALGKLKLELAQTSIDYAPFSGHKLYGPKGIGFLYVRQAAPFTPLIIGGGQEQGQRSGTENLPGIAALHALFELLLNDQQQVFKSTATLCEYRDQLLAALKQAFPTLELNHDLDLSLPTTLNFSVRGMASRDIMDVFDAANIRVSSGSACSSGVTRSFVLDAMGLEDWRSCSAIRLSFGPATEAATIKAACERIQTAAHALRQSCLLIADTSEDIDSNLDGVVQLRFGNQCCYLLIDKAAKEMVVIDPLPELAERIERLVACQHYCVKAVLTTEPQPANSPAAMLAQLLSCEVAQADLDAVGWPQAYNGGCDVPLGCAATVEGCLAVGQRRLFRVGTRQPVYLLSSPLTTDAPAEVDFAFIGDIQQPELIRSMVHDNTLLLSRADDDFRITQRWCELAGHCVNCELVDVDLEAQQEWLSKPDTLVIDVREQQEFAVSDLGLAAEVINVPLTRLAQFIYEHRESYQQRPIVCVCRSGHRSAVAARVLARLGFSQVSHLNGGTALLLAS
;
A
#
# COMPACT_ATOMS: atom_id res chain seq x y z
N MET A 1 0.16 29.32 -25.06
CA MET A 1 0.45 27.86 -25.08
C MET A 1 0.23 27.36 -23.68
N VAL A 2 -0.61 26.33 -23.50
CA VAL A 2 -0.69 25.65 -22.21
C VAL A 2 0.54 24.76 -22.14
N THR A 3 1.43 24.97 -21.18
CA THR A 3 2.54 24.04 -20.91
C THR A 3 1.89 22.78 -20.33
N PRO A 4 1.89 21.64 -21.05
CA PRO A 4 1.29 20.43 -20.54
C PRO A 4 2.09 19.97 -19.32
N VAL A 5 1.41 19.42 -18.31
CA VAL A 5 2.06 18.72 -17.20
C VAL A 5 2.89 17.59 -17.81
N GLN A 6 4.22 17.71 -17.76
CA GLN A 6 5.14 16.72 -18.31
C GLN A 6 5.31 15.56 -17.32
N ILE A 7 4.24 14.85 -17.00
CA ILE A 7 4.33 13.57 -16.29
C ILE A 7 3.99 12.50 -17.31
N LYS A 8 5.01 11.80 -17.80
CA LYS A 8 4.83 10.67 -18.71
C LYS A 8 4.83 9.37 -17.89
N PRO A 9 3.83 8.50 -18.03
CA PRO A 9 3.92 7.16 -17.45
C PRO A 9 5.15 6.45 -18.03
N LYS A 10 5.86 5.69 -17.19
CA LYS A 10 7.00 4.89 -17.64
C LYS A 10 6.51 3.94 -18.74
N THR A 11 7.17 3.94 -19.90
CA THR A 11 6.82 3.13 -21.09
C THR A 11 6.75 1.63 -20.80
N ALA A 12 7.35 1.19 -19.69
CA ALA A 12 7.35 -0.19 -19.24
C ALA A 12 6.24 -0.51 -18.20
N GLU A 13 5.34 0.38 -17.81
CA GLU A 13 4.38 0.09 -16.73
C GLU A 13 3.42 -1.08 -17.04
N ILE A 14 3.29 -2.01 -16.08
CA ILE A 14 2.28 -3.08 -16.06
C ILE A 14 1.28 -2.74 -14.95
N TYR A 15 0.09 -2.34 -15.34
CA TYR A 15 -0.95 -1.91 -14.41
C TYR A 15 -1.89 -3.07 -14.06
N LEU A 16 -1.76 -3.63 -12.85
CA LEU A 16 -2.59 -4.72 -12.30
C LEU A 16 -3.39 -4.24 -11.07
N ASP A 17 -3.95 -3.04 -11.15
CA ASP A 17 -4.85 -2.48 -10.15
C ASP A 17 -6.19 -1.98 -10.76
N CYS A 18 -6.68 -2.69 -11.78
CA CYS A 18 -7.89 -2.31 -12.53
C CYS A 18 -9.19 -2.27 -11.68
N ASN A 19 -9.24 -2.95 -10.53
CA ASN A 19 -10.39 -2.83 -9.62
C ASN A 19 -10.41 -1.47 -8.90
N ALA A 20 -9.27 -0.78 -8.76
CA ALA A 20 -9.22 0.61 -8.29
C ALA A 20 -9.71 1.57 -9.36
N THR A 21 -9.09 1.53 -10.54
CA THR A 21 -9.48 2.28 -11.74
C THR A 21 -8.82 1.66 -12.96
N THR A 22 -9.35 1.87 -14.14
CA THR A 22 -8.73 1.45 -15.41
C THR A 22 -8.20 2.64 -16.19
N PRO A 23 -7.15 2.48 -17.03
CA PRO A 23 -6.81 3.47 -18.04
C PRO A 23 -7.96 3.63 -19.06
N VAL A 24 -8.09 4.81 -19.68
CA VAL A 24 -9.09 5.01 -20.73
C VAL A 24 -8.61 4.34 -22.01
N LEU A 25 -9.44 3.53 -22.67
CA LEU A 25 -9.07 2.92 -23.95
C LEU A 25 -8.85 4.02 -25.02
N PRO A 26 -7.87 3.89 -25.92
CA PRO A 26 -7.58 4.90 -26.94
C PRO A 26 -8.80 5.31 -27.78
N GLN A 27 -9.64 4.35 -28.16
CA GLN A 27 -10.86 4.57 -28.94
C GLN A 27 -11.89 5.41 -28.15
N ILE A 28 -12.00 5.15 -26.84
CA ILE A 28 -12.87 5.91 -25.93
C ILE A 28 -12.31 7.34 -25.77
N ALA A 29 -11.00 7.49 -25.56
CA ALA A 29 -10.35 8.79 -25.45
C ALA A 29 -10.52 9.64 -26.72
N GLN A 30 -10.45 9.02 -27.90
CA GLN A 30 -10.70 9.68 -29.18
C GLN A 30 -12.15 10.17 -29.29
N ALA A 31 -13.13 9.37 -28.87
CA ALA A 31 -14.54 9.78 -28.85
C ALA A 31 -14.77 10.98 -27.90
N VAL A 32 -14.19 10.93 -26.70
CA VAL A 32 -14.24 12.02 -25.72
C VAL A 32 -13.65 13.31 -26.31
N ARG A 33 -12.45 13.23 -26.88
CA ARG A 33 -11.77 14.37 -27.52
C ARG A 33 -12.61 14.97 -28.64
N HIS A 34 -13.15 14.12 -29.53
CA HIS A 34 -13.99 14.58 -30.63
C HIS A 34 -15.22 15.34 -30.14
N VAL A 35 -15.88 14.85 -29.09
CA VAL A 35 -17.05 15.53 -28.51
C VAL A 35 -16.66 16.86 -27.84
N MET A 36 -15.52 16.91 -27.16
CA MET A 36 -15.01 18.15 -26.57
C MET A 36 -14.67 19.21 -27.63
N GLU A 37 -14.05 18.81 -28.74
CA GLU A 37 -13.56 19.73 -29.77
C GLU A 37 -14.66 20.13 -30.79
N HIS A 38 -15.56 19.20 -31.14
CA HIS A 38 -16.45 19.36 -32.29
C HIS A 38 -17.95 19.23 -31.98
N VAL A 39 -18.33 18.54 -30.90
CA VAL A 39 -19.75 18.30 -30.54
C VAL A 39 -20.07 18.86 -29.15
N PHE A 40 -19.55 20.05 -28.84
CA PHE A 40 -19.58 20.67 -27.51
C PHE A 40 -20.96 21.27 -27.10
N GLY A 41 -21.99 21.11 -27.94
CA GLY A 41 -23.29 21.74 -27.73
C GLY A 41 -23.98 21.31 -26.44
N ASN A 42 -24.82 22.19 -25.88
CA ASN A 42 -25.68 21.83 -24.76
C ASN A 42 -26.87 20.99 -25.29
N PRO A 43 -27.11 19.76 -24.77
CA PRO A 43 -28.23 18.91 -25.20
C PRO A 43 -29.60 19.56 -25.06
N SER A 44 -29.77 20.58 -24.21
CA SER A 44 -31.03 21.31 -24.01
C SER A 44 -31.34 22.32 -25.12
N SER A 45 -30.35 22.71 -25.92
CA SER A 45 -30.52 23.69 -27.00
C SER A 45 -31.28 23.13 -28.21
N SER A 46 -32.07 23.99 -28.87
CA SER A 46 -32.86 23.62 -30.07
C SER A 46 -32.11 23.75 -31.40
N HIS A 47 -30.96 24.44 -31.41
CA HIS A 47 -30.13 24.59 -32.61
C HIS A 47 -29.37 23.29 -32.94
N ILE A 48 -28.84 23.17 -34.16
CA ILE A 48 -28.19 21.95 -34.67
C ILE A 48 -27.11 21.40 -33.74
N THR A 49 -26.27 22.26 -33.15
CA THR A 49 -25.22 21.85 -32.21
C THR A 49 -25.78 21.19 -30.95
N GLY A 50 -26.94 21.66 -30.46
CA GLY A 50 -27.64 21.04 -29.32
C GLY A 50 -28.30 19.72 -29.69
N LEU A 51 -28.87 19.64 -30.90
CA LEU A 51 -29.45 18.40 -31.42
C LEU A 51 -28.39 17.31 -31.62
N GLN A 52 -27.20 17.65 -32.09
CA GLN A 52 -26.07 16.72 -32.20
C GLN A 52 -25.65 16.18 -30.83
N ALA A 53 -25.54 17.04 -29.82
CA ALA A 53 -25.27 16.64 -28.44
C ALA A 53 -26.37 15.74 -27.86
N ARG A 54 -27.64 16.09 -28.10
CA ARG A 54 -28.80 15.30 -27.68
C ARG A 54 -28.81 13.91 -28.32
N TYR A 55 -28.42 13.80 -29.58
CA TYR A 55 -28.29 12.50 -30.26
C TYR A 55 -27.30 11.58 -29.52
N ILE A 56 -26.14 12.09 -29.10
CA ILE A 56 -25.16 11.30 -28.32
C ILE A 56 -25.78 10.89 -26.98
N LEU A 57 -26.43 11.82 -26.27
CA LEU A 57 -27.11 11.53 -25.00
C LEU A 57 -28.13 10.39 -25.13
N ASP A 58 -29.06 10.50 -26.08
CA ASP A 58 -30.17 9.57 -26.24
C ASP A 58 -29.70 8.21 -26.76
N SER A 59 -28.76 8.20 -27.71
CA SER A 59 -28.17 6.96 -28.23
C SER A 59 -27.36 6.22 -27.16
N THR A 60 -26.59 6.93 -26.33
CA THR A 60 -25.88 6.33 -25.20
C THR A 60 -26.85 5.71 -24.20
N ARG A 61 -27.95 6.41 -23.89
CA ARG A 61 -28.98 5.88 -23.00
C ARG A 61 -29.60 4.60 -23.56
N ARG A 62 -29.90 4.56 -24.87
CA ARG A 62 -30.42 3.35 -25.54
C ARG A 62 -29.44 2.18 -25.45
N LEU A 63 -28.15 2.41 -25.73
CA LEU A 63 -27.12 1.37 -25.62
C LEU A 63 -26.96 0.87 -24.18
N GLY A 64 -26.89 1.80 -23.21
CA GLY A 64 -26.79 1.45 -21.79
C GLY A 64 -27.98 0.61 -21.32
N ARG A 65 -29.20 0.96 -21.74
CA ARG A 65 -30.42 0.18 -21.45
C ARG A 65 -30.36 -1.23 -22.03
N GLN A 66 -29.86 -1.38 -23.26
CA GLN A 66 -29.67 -2.69 -23.89
C GLN A 66 -28.63 -3.51 -23.13
N LEU A 67 -27.48 -2.90 -22.80
CA LEU A 67 -26.35 -3.57 -22.16
C LEU A 67 -26.70 -4.16 -20.79
N VAL A 68 -27.45 -3.43 -19.96
CA VAL A 68 -27.81 -3.90 -18.60
C VAL A 68 -29.18 -4.56 -18.51
N GLY A 69 -29.87 -4.73 -19.64
CA GLY A 69 -31.23 -5.27 -19.68
C GLY A 69 -32.22 -4.43 -18.85
N ALA A 70 -32.21 -3.10 -19.00
CA ALA A 70 -32.95 -2.19 -18.12
C ALA A 70 -34.49 -2.22 -18.28
N GLY A 71 -35.02 -2.82 -19.35
CA GLY A 71 -36.47 -2.92 -19.59
C GLY A 71 -37.17 -1.55 -19.58
N LEU A 72 -38.14 -1.35 -18.67
CA LEU A 72 -38.85 -0.08 -18.45
C LEU A 72 -38.32 0.76 -17.28
N GLY A 73 -37.28 0.29 -16.58
CA GLY A 73 -36.66 1.05 -15.49
C GLY A 73 -36.05 2.37 -15.95
N ARG A 74 -35.84 3.30 -15.02
CA ARG A 74 -35.13 4.56 -15.27
C ARG A 74 -33.64 4.25 -15.44
N PHE A 75 -33.02 4.94 -16.38
CA PHE A 75 -31.58 4.92 -16.59
C PHE A 75 -31.13 6.38 -16.48
N ILE A 76 -30.32 6.71 -15.48
CA ILE A 76 -29.99 8.09 -15.11
C ILE A 76 -28.47 8.25 -15.13
N PHE A 77 -27.94 9.22 -15.86
CA PHE A 77 -26.50 9.51 -15.80
C PHE A 77 -26.14 10.23 -14.50
N THR A 78 -25.01 9.85 -13.90
CA THR A 78 -24.49 10.42 -12.64
C THR A 78 -23.01 10.76 -12.79
N SER A 79 -22.41 11.47 -11.83
CA SER A 79 -20.96 11.68 -11.80
C SER A 79 -20.15 10.42 -11.47
N GLY A 80 -20.82 9.33 -11.06
CA GLY A 80 -20.20 8.08 -10.67
C GLY A 80 -21.11 7.25 -9.77
N ALA A 81 -20.60 6.10 -9.32
CA ALA A 81 -21.37 5.18 -8.49
C ALA A 81 -21.68 5.73 -7.11
N THR A 82 -20.77 6.50 -6.49
CA THR A 82 -21.03 7.15 -5.19
C THR A 82 -22.27 8.05 -5.24
N GLU A 83 -22.44 8.85 -6.29
CA GLU A 83 -23.67 9.66 -6.49
C GLU A 83 -24.90 8.76 -6.67
N GLY A 84 -24.76 7.63 -7.39
CA GLY A 84 -25.82 6.65 -7.56
C GLY A 84 -26.25 5.98 -6.25
N ILE A 85 -25.29 5.56 -5.42
CA ILE A 85 -25.51 4.97 -4.08
C ILE A 85 -26.26 5.98 -3.20
N GLN A 86 -25.78 7.23 -3.15
CA GLN A 86 -26.42 8.30 -2.37
C GLN A 86 -27.86 8.53 -2.83
N THR A 87 -28.12 8.55 -4.13
CA THR A 87 -29.46 8.74 -4.70
C THR A 87 -30.39 7.56 -4.36
N ALA A 88 -29.89 6.33 -4.44
CA ALA A 88 -30.64 5.12 -4.10
C ALA A 88 -31.03 5.09 -2.62
N VAL A 89 -30.06 5.34 -1.72
CA VAL A 89 -30.28 5.40 -0.28
C VAL A 89 -31.27 6.52 0.07
N LEU A 90 -31.05 7.74 -0.42
CA LEU A 90 -31.97 8.85 -0.20
C LEU A 90 -33.40 8.52 -0.65
N SER A 91 -33.54 7.86 -1.81
CA SER A 91 -34.84 7.47 -2.37
C SER A 91 -35.57 6.47 -1.48
N ALA A 92 -34.89 5.40 -1.05
CA ALA A 92 -35.46 4.37 -0.20
C ALA A 92 -35.82 4.92 1.19
N LEU A 93 -34.93 5.71 1.79
CA LEU A 93 -35.12 6.23 3.14
C LEU A 93 -36.16 7.35 3.21
N THR A 94 -36.26 8.20 2.19
CA THR A 94 -37.34 9.19 2.09
C THR A 94 -38.69 8.50 1.97
N HIS A 95 -38.77 7.43 1.18
CA HIS A 95 -39.99 6.63 1.08
C HIS A 95 -40.34 5.96 2.41
N ALA A 96 -39.36 5.34 3.08
CA ALA A 96 -39.52 4.73 4.39
C ALA A 96 -40.06 5.73 5.43
N ARG A 97 -39.48 6.93 5.51
CA ARG A 97 -39.94 7.99 6.43
C ARG A 97 -41.40 8.38 6.19
N ASN A 98 -41.84 8.35 4.94
CA ASN A 98 -43.19 8.76 4.57
C ASN A 98 -44.24 7.63 4.70
N THR A 99 -43.81 6.38 4.84
CA THR A 99 -44.69 5.19 4.77
C THR A 99 -44.61 4.28 5.99
N ASP A 100 -43.53 4.31 6.76
CA ASP A 100 -43.40 3.50 7.96
C ASP A 100 -43.95 4.23 9.19
N HIS A 101 -44.79 3.53 9.95
CA HIS A 101 -45.41 3.98 11.19
C HIS A 101 -44.75 3.37 12.43
N GLY A 102 -43.47 2.99 12.33
CA GLY A 102 -42.64 2.53 13.45
C GLY A 102 -42.48 1.00 13.54
N GLN A 103 -42.67 0.27 12.44
CA GLN A 103 -42.55 -1.19 12.41
C GLN A 103 -41.16 -1.67 12.00
N ARG A 104 -40.43 -0.91 11.18
CA ARG A 104 -39.09 -1.28 10.74
C ARG A 104 -38.04 -0.63 11.64
N ARG A 105 -36.92 -1.32 11.79
CA ARG A 105 -35.86 -0.99 12.76
C ARG A 105 -34.47 -1.07 12.16
N TRP A 106 -34.31 -1.73 11.01
CA TRP A 106 -32.99 -2.08 10.47
C TRP A 106 -32.69 -1.38 9.14
N LEU A 107 -31.40 -1.08 8.94
CA LEU A 107 -30.80 -0.78 7.65
C LEU A 107 -29.74 -1.85 7.38
N LEU A 108 -30.00 -2.74 6.43
CA LEU A 108 -29.12 -3.87 6.15
C LEU A 108 -28.12 -3.51 5.05
N TYR A 109 -26.86 -3.89 5.25
CA TYR A 109 -25.82 -3.76 4.23
C TYR A 109 -24.82 -4.91 4.35
N GLY A 110 -24.23 -5.38 3.25
CA GLY A 110 -23.16 -6.39 3.32
C GLY A 110 -21.95 -5.93 4.14
N ALA A 111 -21.39 -6.79 4.99
CA ALA A 111 -20.20 -6.45 5.79
C ALA A 111 -18.97 -6.07 4.95
N THR A 112 -18.94 -6.52 3.69
CA THR A 112 -17.86 -6.28 2.73
C THR A 112 -18.19 -5.18 1.70
N GLU A 113 -19.23 -4.37 1.94
CA GLU A 113 -19.62 -3.30 1.04
C GLU A 113 -18.52 -2.23 0.85
N HIS A 114 -18.60 -1.50 -0.27
CA HIS A 114 -17.78 -0.30 -0.43
C HIS A 114 -18.20 0.73 0.64
N LYS A 115 -17.22 1.43 1.26
CA LYS A 115 -17.48 2.39 2.37
C LYS A 115 -18.55 3.45 2.08
N ALA A 116 -18.75 3.80 0.80
CA ALA A 116 -19.82 4.70 0.39
C ALA A 116 -21.23 4.24 0.78
N VAL A 117 -21.48 2.93 0.87
CA VAL A 117 -22.79 2.36 1.21
C VAL A 117 -23.14 2.59 2.69
N PRO A 118 -22.39 2.06 3.68
CA PRO A 118 -22.71 2.29 5.10
C PRO A 118 -22.64 3.77 5.48
N GLN A 119 -21.71 4.54 4.89
CA GLN A 119 -21.64 6.00 5.14
C GLN A 119 -22.88 6.73 4.60
N ALA A 120 -23.41 6.36 3.44
CA ALA A 120 -24.65 6.93 2.92
C ALA A 120 -25.85 6.56 3.80
N LEU A 121 -25.94 5.28 4.21
CA LEU A 121 -27.00 4.80 5.10
C LEU A 121 -26.99 5.58 6.42
N GLU A 122 -25.83 5.68 7.08
CA GLU A 122 -25.67 6.39 8.35
C GLU A 122 -26.04 7.87 8.22
N HIS A 123 -25.50 8.55 7.19
CA HIS A 123 -25.73 9.96 6.95
C HIS A 123 -27.21 10.29 6.75
N TRP A 124 -27.90 9.58 5.85
CA TRP A 124 -29.31 9.84 5.55
C TRP A 124 -30.26 9.35 6.63
N ASN A 125 -29.92 8.25 7.33
CA ASN A 125 -30.66 7.80 8.50
C ASN A 125 -30.72 8.90 9.58
N ASN A 126 -29.59 9.58 9.83
CA ASN A 126 -29.51 10.70 10.76
C ASN A 126 -30.32 11.92 10.27
N ILE A 127 -30.10 12.36 9.03
CA ILE A 127 -30.80 13.55 8.48
C ILE A 127 -32.32 13.34 8.44
N LEU A 128 -32.77 12.16 8.03
CA LEU A 128 -34.19 11.84 7.89
C LEU A 128 -34.83 11.40 9.22
N ARG A 129 -34.04 11.25 10.28
CA ARG A 129 -34.46 10.87 11.64
C ARG A 129 -35.28 9.59 11.69
N LEU A 130 -34.86 8.60 10.91
CA LEU A 130 -35.48 7.27 10.90
C LEU A 130 -35.17 6.50 12.19
N ASN A 131 -34.04 6.80 12.85
CA ASN A 131 -33.57 6.11 14.06
C ASN A 131 -33.46 4.59 13.90
N ALA A 132 -33.18 4.13 12.67
CA ALA A 132 -32.95 2.73 12.39
C ALA A 132 -31.50 2.35 12.75
N GLU A 133 -31.27 1.13 13.21
CA GLU A 133 -29.94 0.60 13.47
C GLU A 133 -29.36 0.02 12.17
N LEU A 134 -28.11 0.38 11.87
CA LEU A 134 -27.36 -0.21 10.77
C LEU A 134 -26.88 -1.59 11.18
N LYS A 135 -27.24 -2.61 10.40
CA LYS A 135 -26.81 -4.00 10.61
C LYS A 135 -26.04 -4.50 9.40
N ALA A 136 -24.76 -4.79 9.64
CA ALA A 136 -23.91 -5.46 8.67
C ALA A 136 -24.35 -6.93 8.54
N ILE A 137 -24.68 -7.37 7.33
CA ILE A 137 -24.93 -8.76 6.99
C ILE A 137 -23.57 -9.46 6.97
N PRO A 138 -23.32 -10.45 7.85
CA PRO A 138 -22.06 -11.17 7.90
C PRO A 138 -21.76 -11.87 6.57
N VAL A 139 -20.49 -12.18 6.35
CA VAL A 139 -20.05 -13.05 5.26
C VAL A 139 -19.33 -14.26 5.84
N ASN A 140 -19.35 -15.38 5.12
CA ASN A 140 -18.54 -16.54 5.47
C ASN A 140 -17.07 -16.34 5.10
N ARG A 141 -16.22 -17.34 5.39
CA ARG A 141 -14.78 -17.32 5.06
C ARG A 141 -14.46 -17.21 3.56
N GLN A 142 -15.46 -17.42 2.68
CA GLN A 142 -15.33 -17.25 1.23
C GLN A 142 -15.85 -15.89 0.74
N GLY A 143 -16.37 -15.04 1.64
CA GLY A 143 -16.92 -13.72 1.28
C GLY A 143 -18.36 -13.74 0.77
N LEU A 144 -19.08 -14.85 0.90
CA LEU A 144 -20.51 -14.93 0.53
C LEU A 144 -21.38 -14.48 1.70
N LEU A 145 -22.44 -13.72 1.41
CA LEU A 145 -23.38 -13.19 2.42
C LEU A 145 -24.15 -14.31 3.13
N ASP A 146 -24.37 -14.11 4.44
CA ASP A 146 -25.18 -14.99 5.27
C ASP A 146 -26.67 -14.85 4.92
N LEU A 147 -27.22 -15.89 4.28
CA LEU A 147 -28.62 -15.93 3.85
C LEU A 147 -29.60 -16.06 5.02
N ASP A 148 -29.22 -16.75 6.10
CA ASP A 148 -30.08 -16.94 7.26
C ASP A 148 -30.23 -15.62 8.02
N PHE A 149 -29.12 -14.87 8.15
CA PHE A 149 -29.15 -13.53 8.72
C PHE A 149 -30.08 -12.59 7.94
N ILE A 150 -30.04 -12.65 6.60
CA ILE A 150 -30.95 -11.88 5.73
C ILE A 150 -32.39 -12.29 6.01
N ALA A 151 -32.70 -13.59 6.01
CA ALA A 151 -34.04 -14.09 6.24
C ALA A 151 -34.62 -13.63 7.59
N GLU A 152 -33.81 -13.66 8.65
CA GLU A 152 -34.19 -13.23 9.99
C GLU A 152 -34.50 -11.72 10.07
N HIS A 153 -33.70 -10.88 9.40
CA HIS A 153 -33.72 -9.44 9.63
C HIS A 153 -34.50 -8.63 8.58
N VAL A 154 -34.58 -9.11 7.34
CA VAL A 154 -35.09 -8.32 6.21
C VAL A 154 -36.57 -7.95 6.34
N GLY A 155 -37.36 -8.73 7.09
CA GLY A 155 -38.77 -8.44 7.36
C GLY A 155 -39.00 -7.11 8.09
N ALA A 156 -38.05 -6.70 8.93
CA ALA A 156 -38.11 -5.45 9.72
C ALA A 156 -37.12 -4.38 9.23
N ALA A 157 -36.62 -4.49 8.00
CA ALA A 157 -35.65 -3.55 7.43
C ALA A 157 -36.30 -2.51 6.51
N HIS A 158 -35.78 -1.27 6.51
CA HIS A 158 -36.20 -0.23 5.59
C HIS A 158 -35.58 -0.37 4.20
N MET A 159 -34.38 -0.94 4.13
CA MET A 159 -33.60 -1.13 2.91
C MET A 159 -32.58 -2.24 3.15
N ILE A 160 -32.24 -2.96 2.07
CA ILE A 160 -31.09 -3.87 2.02
C ILE A 160 -30.15 -3.45 0.88
N CYS A 161 -28.86 -3.36 1.19
CA CYS A 161 -27.80 -3.03 0.25
C CYS A 161 -26.82 -4.20 0.14
N THR A 162 -26.62 -4.72 -1.07
CA THR A 162 -25.61 -5.74 -1.36
C THR A 162 -24.75 -5.28 -2.55
N MET A 163 -23.71 -6.02 -2.87
CA MET A 163 -22.87 -5.80 -4.05
C MET A 163 -22.91 -7.03 -4.95
N ALA A 164 -22.81 -6.83 -6.25
CA ALA A 164 -22.78 -7.92 -7.21
C ALA A 164 -21.44 -8.69 -7.16
N ALA A 165 -20.34 -7.95 -7.05
CA ALA A 165 -19.00 -8.52 -6.89
C ALA A 165 -18.13 -7.61 -6.03
N ASN A 166 -17.34 -8.20 -5.14
CA ASN A 166 -16.48 -7.45 -4.25
C ASN A 166 -15.27 -6.87 -4.99
N ASN A 167 -14.95 -5.60 -4.73
CA ASN A 167 -13.83 -4.92 -5.38
C ASN A 167 -12.45 -5.33 -4.86
N GLU A 168 -12.37 -6.02 -3.72
CA GLU A 168 -11.12 -6.42 -3.09
C GLU A 168 -10.78 -7.88 -3.38
N THR A 169 -11.71 -8.80 -3.13
CA THR A 169 -11.54 -10.23 -3.38
C THR A 169 -11.96 -10.63 -4.79
N GLY A 170 -12.92 -9.92 -5.40
CA GLY A 170 -13.54 -10.32 -6.64
C GLY A 170 -14.69 -11.30 -6.45
N VAL A 171 -14.98 -11.75 -5.22
CA VAL A 171 -16.07 -12.70 -4.92
C VAL A 171 -17.39 -12.16 -5.44
N GLN A 172 -18.07 -12.98 -6.24
CA GLN A 172 -19.38 -12.72 -6.83
C GLN A 172 -20.46 -13.23 -5.89
N GLN A 173 -21.45 -12.40 -5.57
CA GLN A 173 -22.61 -12.86 -4.80
C GLN A 173 -23.58 -13.61 -5.72
N ASP A 174 -24.24 -14.63 -5.20
CA ASP A 174 -25.35 -15.29 -5.92
C ASP A 174 -26.60 -14.39 -5.83
N LEU A 175 -26.76 -13.53 -6.83
CA LEU A 175 -27.88 -12.58 -6.89
C LEU A 175 -29.24 -13.28 -6.98
N ALA A 176 -29.31 -14.50 -7.55
CA ALA A 176 -30.56 -15.24 -7.65
C ALA A 176 -30.99 -15.80 -6.29
N GLN A 177 -30.04 -16.36 -5.52
CA GLN A 177 -30.30 -16.81 -4.16
C GLN A 177 -30.64 -15.64 -3.23
N LEU A 178 -29.90 -14.53 -3.33
CA LEU A 178 -30.19 -13.31 -2.56
C LEU A 178 -31.60 -12.80 -2.87
N GLU A 179 -31.97 -12.70 -4.15
CA GLU A 179 -33.30 -12.32 -4.58
C GLU A 179 -34.37 -13.24 -3.96
N GLN A 180 -34.20 -14.56 -4.05
CA GLN A 180 -35.14 -15.53 -3.51
C GLN A 180 -35.34 -15.32 -2.00
N VAL A 181 -34.27 -15.20 -1.22
CA VAL A 181 -34.32 -15.05 0.24
C VAL A 181 -34.93 -13.72 0.64
N ILE A 182 -34.52 -12.62 -0.01
CA ILE A 182 -35.02 -11.27 0.25
C ILE A 182 -36.52 -11.22 -0.02
N ARG A 183 -36.96 -11.68 -1.20
CA ARG A 183 -38.37 -11.56 -1.61
C ARG A 183 -39.30 -12.53 -0.88
N SER A 184 -38.79 -13.68 -0.43
CA SER A 184 -39.57 -14.61 0.41
C SER A 184 -39.89 -14.05 1.79
N ASN A 185 -39.01 -13.21 2.35
CA ASN A 185 -39.17 -12.66 3.70
C ASN A 185 -39.67 -11.20 3.71
N ASN A 186 -39.41 -10.44 2.63
CA ASN A 186 -39.96 -9.11 2.43
C ASN A 186 -40.11 -8.80 0.92
N PRO A 187 -41.30 -9.00 0.33
CA PRO A 187 -41.49 -8.85 -1.12
C PRO A 187 -41.38 -7.41 -1.63
N THR A 188 -41.41 -6.42 -0.73
CA THR A 188 -41.49 -4.99 -1.08
C THR A 188 -40.29 -4.16 -0.61
N ILE A 189 -39.31 -4.77 0.08
CA ILE A 189 -38.17 -4.02 0.59
C ILE A 189 -37.36 -3.41 -0.57
N PRO A 190 -37.00 -2.13 -0.52
CA PRO A 190 -36.05 -1.56 -1.46
C PRO A 190 -34.70 -2.30 -1.38
N TRP A 191 -34.27 -2.87 -2.51
CA TRP A 191 -32.99 -3.58 -2.63
C TRP A 191 -32.05 -2.88 -3.60
N MET A 192 -30.91 -2.42 -3.08
CA MET A 192 -29.82 -1.89 -3.90
C MET A 192 -28.73 -2.95 -4.08
N VAL A 193 -28.28 -3.12 -5.33
CA VAL A 193 -27.09 -3.93 -5.64
C VAL A 193 -26.02 -3.03 -6.26
N ASP A 194 -24.90 -2.84 -5.57
CA ASP A 194 -23.72 -2.18 -6.13
C ASP A 194 -23.15 -3.02 -7.28
N CYS A 195 -23.33 -2.54 -8.51
CA CYS A 195 -22.92 -3.22 -9.75
C CYS A 195 -21.64 -2.63 -10.35
N VAL A 196 -20.87 -1.86 -9.57
CA VAL A 196 -19.65 -1.19 -10.04
C VAL A 196 -18.63 -2.17 -10.59
N GLN A 197 -18.44 -3.33 -9.95
CA GLN A 197 -17.56 -4.39 -10.43
C GLN A 197 -18.27 -5.42 -11.31
N ALA A 198 -19.55 -5.22 -11.65
CA ALA A 198 -20.29 -6.12 -12.51
C ALA A 198 -20.29 -5.67 -13.98
N LEU A 199 -20.23 -4.35 -14.23
CA LEU A 199 -20.30 -3.79 -15.59
C LEU A 199 -19.26 -4.43 -16.51
N GLY A 200 -19.72 -5.03 -17.62
CA GLY A 200 -18.87 -5.68 -18.62
C GLY A 200 -18.09 -6.91 -18.13
N LYS A 201 -18.32 -7.35 -16.88
CA LYS A 201 -17.68 -8.52 -16.26
C LYS A 201 -18.70 -9.62 -15.97
N LEU A 202 -19.94 -9.23 -15.66
CA LEU A 202 -21.08 -10.11 -15.44
C LEU A 202 -22.19 -9.80 -16.44
N LYS A 203 -22.94 -10.83 -16.83
CA LYS A 203 -24.16 -10.63 -17.61
C LYS A 203 -25.25 -10.04 -16.70
N LEU A 204 -25.81 -8.92 -17.11
CA LEU A 204 -26.83 -8.19 -16.35
C LEU A 204 -28.14 -8.17 -17.12
N GLU A 205 -29.22 -8.60 -16.47
CA GLU A 205 -30.59 -8.58 -17.00
C GLU A 205 -31.51 -7.95 -15.95
N LEU A 206 -31.27 -6.67 -15.62
CA LEU A 206 -31.84 -6.03 -14.42
C LEU A 206 -33.37 -6.08 -14.40
N ALA A 207 -34.03 -5.96 -15.55
CA ALA A 207 -35.49 -6.04 -15.65
C ALA A 207 -36.06 -7.43 -15.34
N GLN A 208 -35.24 -8.49 -15.38
CA GLN A 208 -35.63 -9.86 -15.02
C GLN A 208 -35.39 -10.16 -13.53
N THR A 209 -34.69 -9.27 -12.82
CA THR A 209 -34.46 -9.37 -11.37
C THR A 209 -35.44 -8.49 -10.61
N SER A 210 -35.46 -8.58 -9.29
CA SER A 210 -36.17 -7.64 -8.40
C SER A 210 -35.29 -6.51 -7.86
N ILE A 211 -34.08 -6.31 -8.38
CA ILE A 211 -33.18 -5.23 -7.96
C ILE A 211 -33.85 -3.87 -8.21
N ASP A 212 -33.95 -3.03 -7.17
CA ASP A 212 -34.60 -1.72 -7.24
C ASP A 212 -33.64 -0.63 -7.69
N TYR A 213 -32.39 -0.71 -7.26
CA TYR A 213 -31.34 0.25 -7.61
C TYR A 213 -30.04 -0.47 -7.95
N ALA A 214 -29.41 -0.09 -9.05
CA ALA A 214 -28.08 -0.58 -9.42
C ALA A 214 -27.18 0.59 -9.88
N PRO A 215 -26.27 1.08 -9.03
CA PRO A 215 -25.28 2.08 -9.40
C PRO A 215 -24.12 1.45 -10.19
N PHE A 216 -23.58 2.24 -11.13
CA PHE A 216 -22.47 1.87 -12.01
C PHE A 216 -21.46 3.01 -12.14
N SER A 217 -20.23 2.66 -12.56
CA SER A 217 -19.16 3.65 -12.76
C SER A 217 -18.35 3.37 -14.03
N GLY A 218 -18.08 4.40 -14.84
CA GLY A 218 -17.32 4.26 -16.08
C GLY A 218 -15.84 3.92 -15.86
N HIS A 219 -15.20 4.51 -14.85
CA HIS A 219 -13.74 4.39 -14.65
C HIS A 219 -13.26 3.03 -14.11
N LYS A 220 -14.19 2.10 -13.89
CA LYS A 220 -13.91 0.71 -13.51
C LYS A 220 -13.88 -0.22 -14.72
N LEU A 221 -14.24 0.31 -15.90
CA LEU A 221 -14.21 -0.41 -17.16
C LEU A 221 -13.87 0.55 -18.31
N TYR A 222 -12.64 1.03 -18.30
CA TYR A 222 -11.97 1.82 -19.33
C TYR A 222 -12.62 3.15 -19.73
N GLY A 223 -13.63 3.62 -19.01
CA GLY A 223 -14.16 4.98 -19.12
C GLY A 223 -13.34 6.00 -18.31
N PRO A 224 -13.53 7.32 -18.55
CA PRO A 224 -12.94 8.36 -17.74
C PRO A 224 -13.56 8.41 -16.34
N LYS A 225 -12.84 9.01 -15.40
CA LYS A 225 -13.36 9.37 -14.07
C LYS A 225 -14.42 10.48 -14.20
N GLY A 226 -15.35 10.56 -13.25
CA GLY A 226 -16.37 11.60 -13.23
C GLY A 226 -17.61 11.32 -14.09
N ILE A 227 -17.84 10.06 -14.49
CA ILE A 227 -19.08 9.61 -15.12
C ILE A 227 -19.50 8.22 -14.62
N GLY A 228 -20.81 8.05 -14.41
CA GLY A 228 -21.47 6.79 -14.10
C GLY A 228 -22.93 6.85 -14.49
N PHE A 229 -23.69 5.85 -14.06
CA PHE A 229 -25.14 5.84 -14.21
C PHE A 229 -25.80 5.03 -13.10
N LEU A 230 -27.08 5.29 -12.89
CA LEU A 230 -27.94 4.60 -11.94
C LEU A 230 -29.12 4.00 -12.71
N TYR A 231 -29.30 2.69 -12.55
CA TYR A 231 -30.57 2.04 -12.87
C TYR A 231 -31.51 2.16 -11.68
N VAL A 232 -32.78 2.50 -11.96
CA VAL A 232 -33.86 2.48 -10.97
C VAL A 232 -35.04 1.70 -11.55
N ARG A 233 -35.47 0.63 -10.88
CA ARG A 233 -36.65 -0.13 -11.28
C ARG A 233 -37.87 0.80 -11.38
N GLN A 234 -38.75 0.57 -12.35
CA GLN A 234 -39.88 1.46 -12.62
C GLN A 234 -40.78 1.70 -11.39
N ALA A 235 -41.04 0.63 -10.63
CA ALA A 235 -41.88 0.67 -9.43
C ALA A 235 -41.14 1.13 -8.16
N ALA A 236 -39.80 1.27 -8.20
CA ALA A 236 -39.03 1.66 -7.04
C ALA A 236 -39.26 3.15 -6.69
N PRO A 237 -39.28 3.50 -5.39
CA PRO A 237 -39.37 4.89 -4.98
C PRO A 237 -38.16 5.67 -5.47
N PHE A 238 -38.34 6.96 -5.74
CA PHE A 238 -37.27 7.78 -6.28
C PHE A 238 -37.35 9.21 -5.76
N THR A 239 -36.24 9.71 -5.24
CA THR A 239 -36.05 11.09 -4.77
C THR A 239 -34.78 11.64 -5.42
N PRO A 240 -34.87 12.69 -6.27
CA PRO A 240 -33.70 13.30 -6.88
C PRO A 240 -32.73 13.84 -5.81
N LEU A 241 -31.45 13.47 -5.90
CA LEU A 241 -30.39 14.00 -5.03
C LEU A 241 -30.02 15.45 -5.42
N ILE A 242 -29.97 15.74 -6.71
CA ILE A 242 -29.60 17.05 -7.26
C ILE A 242 -30.80 17.63 -8.01
N ILE A 243 -31.38 18.71 -7.46
CA ILE A 243 -32.57 19.40 -7.98
C ILE A 243 -32.15 20.74 -8.61
N GLY A 244 -32.79 21.13 -9.72
CA GLY A 244 -32.43 22.32 -10.48
C GLY A 244 -33.14 22.39 -11.84
N GLY A 245 -32.36 22.66 -12.91
CA GLY A 245 -32.85 23.02 -14.25
C GLY A 245 -33.56 21.93 -15.07
N GLY A 246 -33.94 20.80 -14.48
CA GLY A 246 -34.77 19.79 -15.15
C GLY A 246 -34.03 18.81 -16.07
N GLN A 247 -32.70 18.80 -16.08
CA GLN A 247 -31.90 17.79 -16.81
C GLN A 247 -32.21 16.37 -16.32
N GLU A 248 -31.90 15.37 -17.15
CA GLU A 248 -32.27 13.96 -16.92
C GLU A 248 -33.77 13.81 -16.58
N GLN A 249 -34.65 14.56 -17.25
CA GLN A 249 -36.10 14.57 -17.01
C GLN A 249 -36.47 14.97 -15.56
N GLY A 250 -35.69 15.88 -14.96
CA GLY A 250 -35.83 16.32 -13.56
C GLY A 250 -35.31 15.32 -12.54
N GLN A 251 -34.74 14.19 -12.96
CA GLN A 251 -34.28 13.12 -12.07
C GLN A 251 -32.87 13.40 -11.52
N ARG A 252 -32.05 14.16 -12.26
CA ARG A 252 -30.71 14.57 -11.87
C ARG A 252 -30.34 15.86 -12.62
N SER A 253 -30.41 16.99 -11.93
CA SER A 253 -30.17 18.30 -12.55
C SER A 253 -28.68 18.64 -12.75
N GLY A 254 -28.43 19.65 -13.58
CA GLY A 254 -27.10 20.10 -13.98
C GLY A 254 -26.80 19.68 -15.42
N THR A 255 -26.17 20.57 -16.19
CA THR A 255 -25.79 20.31 -17.59
C THR A 255 -25.07 18.97 -17.73
N GLU A 256 -25.51 18.16 -18.68
CA GLU A 256 -25.01 16.81 -18.86
C GLU A 256 -23.52 16.80 -19.20
N ASN A 257 -22.74 15.92 -18.56
CA ASN A 257 -21.34 15.70 -18.87
C ASN A 257 -21.20 14.96 -20.21
N LEU A 258 -21.42 15.68 -21.31
CA LEU A 258 -21.46 15.10 -22.65
C LEU A 258 -20.17 14.37 -23.04
N PRO A 259 -18.94 14.87 -22.72
CA PRO A 259 -17.71 14.11 -22.93
C PRO A 259 -17.71 12.78 -22.17
N GLY A 260 -18.12 12.76 -20.89
CA GLY A 260 -18.25 11.53 -20.12
C GLY A 260 -19.29 10.56 -20.70
N ILE A 261 -20.43 11.08 -21.16
CA ILE A 261 -21.49 10.29 -21.77
C ILE A 261 -21.04 9.70 -23.11
N ALA A 262 -20.30 10.45 -23.92
CA ALA A 262 -19.67 9.95 -25.14
C ALA A 262 -18.66 8.83 -24.86
N ALA A 263 -17.97 8.89 -23.71
CA ALA A 263 -17.12 7.79 -23.29
C ALA A 263 -17.91 6.51 -22.98
N LEU A 264 -19.03 6.65 -22.27
CA LEU A 264 -19.95 5.54 -22.02
C LEU A 264 -20.55 5.01 -23.32
N HIS A 265 -20.85 5.88 -24.29
CA HIS A 265 -21.32 5.49 -25.61
C HIS A 265 -20.34 4.51 -26.27
N ALA A 266 -19.09 4.94 -26.44
CA ALA A 266 -18.05 4.14 -27.04
C ALA A 266 -17.83 2.84 -26.26
N LEU A 267 -17.82 2.90 -24.93
CA LEU A 267 -17.71 1.71 -24.08
C LEU A 267 -18.86 0.71 -24.33
N PHE A 268 -20.10 1.19 -24.39
CA PHE A 268 -21.26 0.32 -24.60
C PHE A 268 -21.30 -0.27 -26.01
N GLU A 269 -20.88 0.50 -27.03
CA GLU A 269 -20.69 -0.04 -28.38
C GLU A 269 -19.65 -1.16 -28.41
N LEU A 270 -18.51 -0.96 -27.74
CA LEU A 270 -17.45 -1.97 -27.65
C LEU A 270 -17.93 -3.24 -26.92
N LEU A 271 -18.73 -3.11 -25.86
CA LEU A 271 -19.27 -4.25 -25.11
C LEU A 271 -20.35 -5.02 -25.88
N LEU A 272 -21.14 -4.33 -26.70
CA LEU A 272 -22.21 -4.93 -27.49
C LEU A 272 -21.72 -5.47 -28.85
N ASN A 273 -20.46 -5.22 -29.22
CA ASN A 273 -19.90 -5.60 -30.51
C ASN A 273 -18.92 -6.79 -30.41
N ASP A 274 -19.48 -8.00 -30.54
CA ASP A 274 -18.73 -9.25 -30.49
C ASP A 274 -17.67 -9.41 -31.59
N GLN A 275 -17.73 -8.61 -32.68
CA GLN A 275 -16.78 -8.71 -33.79
C GLN A 275 -15.43 -8.06 -33.49
N GLN A 276 -15.38 -7.05 -32.61
CA GLN A 276 -14.14 -6.33 -32.33
C GLN A 276 -13.23 -7.03 -31.32
N GLN A 277 -13.77 -7.98 -30.53
CA GLN A 277 -13.03 -8.80 -29.55
C GLN A 277 -12.08 -8.01 -28.61
N VAL A 278 -12.43 -6.75 -28.32
CA VAL A 278 -11.65 -5.89 -27.41
C VAL A 278 -11.68 -6.45 -26.00
N PHE A 279 -12.86 -6.84 -25.52
CA PHE A 279 -13.03 -7.53 -24.25
C PHE A 279 -12.89 -9.04 -24.45
N LYS A 280 -12.00 -9.66 -23.67
CA LYS A 280 -11.71 -11.10 -23.77
C LYS A 280 -12.81 -11.92 -23.12
N SER A 281 -12.98 -13.14 -23.61
CA SER A 281 -13.92 -14.11 -23.04
C SER A 281 -13.56 -14.48 -21.61
N THR A 282 -14.55 -14.87 -20.80
CA THR A 282 -14.35 -15.37 -19.44
C THR A 282 -13.30 -16.49 -19.37
N ALA A 283 -13.30 -17.41 -20.35
CA ALA A 283 -12.32 -18.50 -20.42
C ALA A 283 -10.89 -17.97 -20.56
N THR A 284 -10.66 -17.04 -21.50
CA THR A 284 -9.37 -16.38 -21.69
C THR A 284 -8.92 -15.60 -20.46
N LEU A 285 -9.85 -14.90 -19.78
CA LEU A 285 -9.53 -14.18 -18.54
C LEU A 285 -9.15 -15.14 -17.41
N CYS A 286 -9.79 -16.31 -17.30
CA CYS A 286 -9.37 -17.36 -16.35
C CYS A 286 -7.96 -17.86 -16.68
N GLU A 287 -7.66 -18.14 -17.95
CA GLU A 287 -6.30 -18.55 -18.38
C GLU A 287 -5.24 -17.51 -18.01
N TYR A 288 -5.54 -16.22 -18.16
CA TYR A 288 -4.63 -15.14 -17.76
C TYR A 288 -4.43 -15.09 -16.24
N ARG A 289 -5.51 -15.24 -15.47
CA ARG A 289 -5.46 -15.33 -14.01
C ARG A 289 -4.60 -16.50 -13.55
N ASP A 290 -4.76 -17.65 -14.18
CA ASP A 290 -4.06 -18.87 -13.79
C ASP A 290 -2.56 -18.79 -14.13
N GLN A 291 -2.19 -18.14 -15.24
CA GLN A 291 -0.79 -17.81 -15.56
C GLN A 291 -0.17 -16.90 -14.50
N LEU A 292 -0.85 -15.82 -14.13
CA LEU A 292 -0.39 -14.91 -13.07
C LEU A 292 -0.28 -15.63 -11.73
N LEU A 293 -1.27 -16.46 -11.37
CA LEU A 293 -1.27 -17.23 -10.14
C LEU A 293 -0.11 -18.24 -10.10
N ALA A 294 0.17 -18.92 -11.21
CA ALA A 294 1.30 -19.83 -11.31
C ALA A 294 2.64 -19.09 -11.09
N ALA A 295 2.81 -17.94 -11.73
CA ALA A 295 3.98 -17.09 -11.51
C ALA A 295 4.08 -16.63 -10.05
N LEU A 296 2.97 -16.19 -9.45
CA LEU A 296 2.91 -15.78 -8.04
C LEU A 296 3.25 -16.91 -7.08
N LYS A 297 2.71 -18.13 -7.28
CA LYS A 297 3.01 -19.29 -6.43
C LYS A 297 4.48 -19.71 -6.53
N GLN A 298 5.07 -19.61 -7.72
CA GLN A 298 6.51 -19.86 -7.91
C GLN A 298 7.37 -18.76 -7.26
N ALA A 299 6.90 -17.51 -7.29
CA ALA A 299 7.55 -16.39 -6.63
C ALA A 299 7.46 -16.49 -5.10
N PHE A 300 6.30 -16.92 -4.59
CA PHE A 300 5.92 -16.89 -3.18
C PHE A 300 5.37 -18.26 -2.76
N PRO A 301 6.23 -19.22 -2.36
CA PRO A 301 5.80 -20.57 -2.02
C PRO A 301 4.80 -20.63 -0.84
N THR A 302 4.88 -19.66 0.07
CA THR A 302 3.98 -19.51 1.24
C THR A 302 2.76 -18.64 0.95
N LEU A 303 2.45 -18.42 -0.34
CA LEU A 303 1.26 -17.70 -0.77
C LEU A 303 -0.01 -18.50 -0.47
N GLU A 304 -0.95 -17.84 0.18
CA GLU A 304 -2.27 -18.38 0.46
C GLU A 304 -3.34 -17.49 -0.21
N LEU A 305 -4.22 -18.11 -0.99
CA LEU A 305 -5.40 -17.44 -1.53
C LEU A 305 -6.39 -17.15 -0.39
N ASN A 306 -7.04 -15.99 -0.44
CA ASN A 306 -7.96 -15.55 0.60
C ASN A 306 -9.40 -16.01 0.38
N HIS A 307 -9.70 -16.63 -0.76
CA HIS A 307 -10.99 -17.21 -1.11
C HIS A 307 -10.82 -18.17 -2.30
N ASP A 308 -11.87 -18.92 -2.60
CA ASP A 308 -11.97 -19.77 -3.78
C ASP A 308 -12.11 -18.94 -5.07
N LEU A 309 -11.27 -19.23 -6.06
CA LEU A 309 -11.25 -18.51 -7.33
C LEU A 309 -12.41 -18.84 -8.25
N ASP A 310 -13.11 -19.96 -8.01
CA ASP A 310 -14.32 -20.29 -8.77
C ASP A 310 -15.49 -19.36 -8.40
N LEU A 311 -15.43 -18.74 -7.21
CA LEU A 311 -16.41 -17.75 -6.74
C LEU A 311 -16.04 -16.32 -7.16
N SER A 312 -14.87 -16.09 -7.76
CA SER A 312 -14.34 -14.75 -7.99
C SER A 312 -14.39 -14.33 -9.45
N LEU A 313 -14.38 -13.02 -9.69
CA LEU A 313 -14.19 -12.46 -11.02
C LEU A 313 -12.86 -12.97 -11.59
N PRO A 314 -12.83 -13.38 -12.88
CA PRO A 314 -11.62 -13.94 -13.49
C PRO A 314 -10.49 -12.93 -13.58
N THR A 315 -10.77 -11.64 -13.39
CA THR A 315 -9.78 -10.57 -13.45
C THR A 315 -9.18 -10.19 -12.10
N THR A 316 -9.49 -10.92 -11.02
CA THR A 316 -9.07 -10.57 -9.65
C THR A 316 -8.39 -11.74 -8.95
N LEU A 317 -7.27 -11.44 -8.30
CA LEU A 317 -6.58 -12.30 -7.34
C LEU A 317 -6.46 -11.54 -6.02
N ASN A 318 -6.78 -12.22 -4.92
CA ASN A 318 -6.55 -11.73 -3.57
C ASN A 318 -5.85 -12.81 -2.76
N PHE A 319 -4.63 -12.51 -2.33
CA PHE A 319 -3.76 -13.46 -1.66
C PHE A 319 -2.95 -12.77 -0.56
N SER A 320 -2.44 -13.57 0.37
CA SER A 320 -1.54 -13.13 1.43
C SER A 320 -0.31 -14.03 1.43
N VAL A 321 0.84 -13.52 1.87
CA VAL A 321 2.08 -14.32 1.91
C VAL A 321 2.62 -14.37 3.32
N ARG A 322 2.76 -15.59 3.86
CA ARG A 322 3.08 -15.78 5.28
C ARG A 322 4.41 -15.14 5.65
N GLY A 323 4.37 -14.32 6.71
CA GLY A 323 5.50 -13.58 7.26
C GLY A 323 6.14 -12.57 6.30
N MET A 324 5.36 -12.03 5.37
CA MET A 324 5.72 -10.79 4.65
C MET A 324 4.63 -9.76 4.84
N ALA A 325 5.03 -8.50 5.06
CA ALA A 325 4.09 -7.40 5.07
C ALA A 325 3.64 -7.07 3.64
N SER A 326 2.39 -6.62 3.49
CA SER A 326 1.87 -6.20 2.17
C SER A 326 2.69 -5.06 1.55
N ARG A 327 3.24 -4.16 2.37
CA ARG A 327 4.10 -3.06 1.91
C ARG A 327 5.35 -3.56 1.19
N ASP A 328 6.03 -4.58 1.71
CA ASP A 328 7.28 -5.08 1.12
C ASP A 328 7.02 -5.68 -0.28
N ILE A 329 5.94 -6.45 -0.43
CA ILE A 329 5.52 -7.02 -1.72
C ILE A 329 5.17 -5.90 -2.70
N MET A 330 4.41 -4.89 -2.25
CA MET A 330 4.03 -3.76 -3.10
C MET A 330 5.23 -2.94 -3.57
N ASP A 331 6.21 -2.71 -2.70
CA ASP A 331 7.39 -1.90 -3.05
C ASP A 331 8.28 -2.63 -4.08
N VAL A 332 8.46 -3.94 -3.93
CA VAL A 332 9.20 -4.73 -4.95
C VAL A 332 8.45 -4.81 -6.26
N PHE A 333 7.14 -5.05 -6.24
CA PHE A 333 6.35 -5.02 -7.47
C PHE A 333 6.40 -3.66 -8.14
N ASP A 334 6.36 -2.57 -7.36
CA ASP A 334 6.48 -1.24 -7.93
C ASP A 334 7.84 -0.98 -8.58
N ALA A 335 8.93 -1.43 -7.94
CA ALA A 335 10.26 -1.41 -8.51
C ALA A 335 10.33 -2.25 -9.81
N ALA A 336 9.61 -3.38 -9.87
CA ALA A 336 9.43 -4.20 -11.07
C ALA A 336 8.47 -3.57 -12.10
N ASN A 337 8.02 -2.34 -11.91
CA ASN A 337 7.04 -1.66 -12.75
C ASN A 337 5.70 -2.41 -12.85
N ILE A 338 5.30 -3.12 -11.79
CA ILE A 338 4.00 -3.76 -11.61
C ILE A 338 3.21 -2.96 -10.57
N ARG A 339 2.02 -2.48 -10.93
CA ARG A 339 1.13 -1.79 -9.98
C ARG A 339 0.10 -2.77 -9.43
N VAL A 340 0.11 -2.99 -8.13
CA VAL A 340 -0.90 -3.74 -7.38
C VAL A 340 -1.42 -2.87 -6.23
N SER A 341 -2.42 -3.36 -5.51
CA SER A 341 -2.93 -2.72 -4.30
C SER A 341 -2.92 -3.67 -3.11
N SER A 342 -3.09 -3.10 -1.93
CA SER A 342 -3.38 -3.80 -0.67
C SER A 342 -4.69 -3.24 -0.07
N GLY A 343 -5.08 -3.76 1.09
CA GLY A 343 -6.26 -3.29 1.83
C GLY A 343 -6.24 -1.78 2.17
N SER A 344 -7.22 -1.33 2.96
CA SER A 344 -7.28 0.09 3.35
C SER A 344 -6.17 0.44 4.35
N ALA A 345 -5.52 1.60 4.19
CA ALA A 345 -4.61 2.12 5.22
C ALA A 345 -5.38 2.38 6.53
N CYS A 346 -4.87 1.84 7.65
CA CYS A 346 -5.43 2.06 8.99
C CYS A 346 -4.81 3.31 9.63
N SER A 347 -5.50 3.91 10.61
CA SER A 347 -5.02 5.08 11.37
C SER A 347 -3.71 4.82 12.15
N SER A 348 -3.37 3.55 12.41
CA SER A 348 -2.11 3.11 13.02
C SER A 348 -0.93 3.04 12.03
N GLY A 349 -1.11 3.42 10.76
CA GLY A 349 -0.08 3.36 9.74
C GLY A 349 0.15 1.96 9.12
N VAL A 350 -0.49 0.92 9.66
CA VAL A 350 -0.49 -0.45 9.11
C VAL A 350 -1.65 -0.61 8.14
N THR A 351 -1.38 -1.10 6.93
CA THR A 351 -2.43 -1.42 5.95
C THR A 351 -3.12 -2.72 6.33
N ARG A 352 -4.45 -2.72 6.48
CA ARG A 352 -5.24 -3.92 6.81
C ARG A 352 -6.49 -4.02 5.95
N SER A 353 -6.90 -5.24 5.60
CA SER A 353 -8.15 -5.47 4.88
C SER A 353 -9.34 -5.62 5.83
N PHE A 354 -10.25 -4.64 5.83
CA PHE A 354 -11.52 -4.79 6.55
C PHE A 354 -12.43 -5.85 5.92
N VAL A 355 -12.25 -6.16 4.63
CA VAL A 355 -13.00 -7.22 3.93
C VAL A 355 -12.57 -8.59 4.43
N LEU A 356 -11.27 -8.84 4.54
CA LEU A 356 -10.76 -10.11 5.09
C LEU A 356 -11.05 -10.24 6.60
N ASP A 357 -11.04 -9.13 7.33
CA ASP A 357 -11.50 -9.09 8.72
C ASP A 357 -12.98 -9.52 8.83
N ALA A 358 -13.84 -8.98 7.95
CA ALA A 358 -15.26 -9.35 7.89
C ALA A 358 -15.47 -10.82 7.48
N MET A 359 -14.55 -11.40 6.71
CA MET A 359 -14.54 -12.83 6.37
C MET A 359 -14.06 -13.73 7.51
N GLY A 360 -13.61 -13.16 8.63
CA GLY A 360 -13.08 -13.92 9.76
C GLY A 360 -11.79 -14.66 9.43
N LEU A 361 -10.97 -14.11 8.52
CA LEU A 361 -9.62 -14.61 8.28
C LEU A 361 -8.66 -14.18 9.40
N GLU A 362 -7.53 -14.87 9.48
CA GLU A 362 -6.51 -14.62 10.50
C GLU A 362 -5.86 -13.24 10.30
N ASP A 363 -5.52 -12.54 11.40
CA ASP A 363 -5.00 -11.17 11.36
C ASP A 363 -3.82 -10.97 10.40
N TRP A 364 -2.91 -11.95 10.35
CA TRP A 364 -1.74 -11.89 9.48
C TRP A 364 -2.14 -11.85 7.99
N ARG A 365 -3.25 -12.49 7.60
CA ARG A 365 -3.76 -12.44 6.22
C ARG A 365 -4.27 -11.05 5.89
N SER A 366 -5.00 -10.42 6.81
CA SER A 366 -5.50 -9.04 6.63
C SER A 366 -4.38 -8.02 6.50
N CYS A 367 -3.26 -8.19 7.22
CA CYS A 367 -2.08 -7.31 7.14
C CYS A 367 -1.19 -7.57 5.92
N SER A 368 -1.19 -8.80 5.39
CA SER A 368 -0.38 -9.25 4.25
C SER A 368 -1.15 -9.27 2.91
N ALA A 369 -2.43 -8.85 2.92
CA ALA A 369 -3.30 -8.95 1.74
C ALA A 369 -2.81 -8.10 0.57
N ILE A 370 -2.68 -8.74 -0.59
CA ILE A 370 -2.41 -8.13 -1.89
C ILE A 370 -3.58 -8.42 -2.82
N ARG A 371 -4.05 -7.36 -3.48
CA ARG A 371 -4.99 -7.45 -4.59
C ARG A 371 -4.24 -7.18 -5.89
N LEU A 372 -4.28 -8.16 -6.76
CA LEU A 372 -3.85 -8.04 -8.15
C LEU A 372 -5.09 -8.13 -9.04
N SER A 373 -5.32 -7.11 -9.87
CA SER A 373 -6.48 -7.07 -10.76
C SER A 373 -6.14 -6.47 -12.12
N PHE A 374 -6.39 -7.23 -13.19
CA PHE A 374 -6.27 -6.73 -14.56
C PHE A 374 -7.66 -6.40 -15.11
N GLY A 375 -7.73 -5.86 -16.33
CA GLY A 375 -9.00 -5.49 -16.93
C GLY A 375 -9.43 -6.46 -18.05
N PRO A 376 -10.72 -6.52 -18.40
CA PRO A 376 -11.19 -7.45 -19.43
C PRO A 376 -10.66 -7.20 -20.85
N ALA A 377 -10.06 -6.05 -21.13
CA ALA A 377 -9.38 -5.73 -22.39
C ALA A 377 -7.85 -5.86 -22.32
N THR A 378 -7.31 -6.46 -21.26
CA THR A 378 -5.87 -6.73 -21.16
C THR A 378 -5.44 -7.76 -22.22
N GLU A 379 -4.29 -7.53 -22.84
CA GLU A 379 -3.74 -8.41 -23.88
C GLU A 379 -2.78 -9.47 -23.30
N ALA A 380 -2.67 -10.62 -23.98
CA ALA A 380 -1.82 -11.74 -23.55
C ALA A 380 -0.35 -11.31 -23.34
N ALA A 381 0.16 -10.40 -24.17
CA ALA A 381 1.52 -9.88 -24.06
C ALA A 381 1.78 -9.18 -22.72
N THR A 382 0.79 -8.43 -22.20
CA THR A 382 0.89 -7.78 -20.89
C THR A 382 0.92 -8.81 -19.77
N ILE A 383 0.12 -9.87 -19.86
CA ILE A 383 0.09 -10.97 -18.88
C ILE A 383 1.42 -11.72 -18.86
N LYS A 384 1.97 -12.04 -20.04
CA LYS A 384 3.28 -12.68 -20.17
C LYS A 384 4.38 -11.83 -19.54
N ALA A 385 4.44 -10.54 -19.89
CA ALA A 385 5.42 -9.61 -19.33
C ALA A 385 5.26 -9.46 -17.79
N ALA A 386 4.02 -9.51 -17.29
CA ALA A 386 3.76 -9.49 -15.85
C ALA A 386 4.34 -10.73 -15.16
N CYS A 387 4.11 -11.93 -15.73
CA CYS A 387 4.65 -13.18 -15.20
C CYS A 387 6.18 -13.16 -15.14
N GLU A 388 6.84 -12.70 -16.21
CA GLU A 388 8.30 -12.58 -16.27
C GLU A 388 8.83 -11.64 -15.18
N ARG A 389 8.19 -10.48 -14.98
CA ARG A 389 8.61 -9.51 -13.95
C ARG A 389 8.29 -9.93 -12.52
N ILE A 390 7.21 -10.69 -12.32
CA ILE A 390 6.92 -11.31 -11.02
C ILE A 390 8.06 -12.26 -10.65
N GLN A 391 8.61 -13.03 -11.60
CA GLN A 391 9.77 -13.89 -11.34
C GLN A 391 11.04 -13.07 -11.02
N THR A 392 11.30 -11.99 -11.75
CA THR A 392 12.42 -11.08 -11.46
C THR A 392 12.30 -10.48 -10.05
N ALA A 393 11.11 -9.98 -9.69
CA ALA A 393 10.81 -9.46 -8.36
C ALA A 393 11.04 -10.51 -7.26
N ALA A 394 10.62 -11.75 -7.50
CA ALA A 394 10.83 -12.85 -6.58
C ALA A 394 12.30 -13.20 -6.41
N HIS A 395 13.08 -13.18 -7.49
CA HIS A 395 14.52 -13.40 -7.41
C HIS A 395 15.19 -12.31 -6.57
N ALA A 396 14.84 -11.04 -6.76
CA ALA A 396 15.35 -9.96 -5.92
C ALA A 396 14.94 -10.08 -4.43
N LEU A 397 13.71 -10.51 -4.15
CA LEU A 397 13.27 -10.75 -2.77
C LEU A 397 13.98 -11.93 -2.11
N ARG A 398 14.26 -13.01 -2.86
CA ARG A 398 15.09 -14.14 -2.41
C ARG A 398 16.52 -13.68 -2.13
N GLN A 399 17.07 -12.83 -3.00
CA GLN A 399 18.40 -12.25 -2.82
C GLN A 399 18.52 -11.41 -1.53
N SER A 400 17.45 -10.76 -1.08
CA SER A 400 17.43 -9.95 0.15
C SER A 400 16.94 -10.68 1.41
N CYS A 401 16.98 -12.03 1.42
CA CYS A 401 16.53 -12.92 2.50
C CYS A 401 15.09 -12.66 3.02
N LEU A 402 14.25 -11.95 2.27
CA LEU A 402 12.83 -11.73 2.60
C LEU A 402 11.97 -12.93 2.18
N LEU A 403 12.49 -13.78 1.28
CA LEU A 403 11.91 -15.06 0.87
C LEU A 403 12.91 -16.20 1.09
N ILE A 404 12.51 -17.22 1.83
CA ILE A 404 13.27 -18.48 1.89
C ILE A 404 13.09 -19.18 0.53
N ALA A 405 14.20 -19.46 -0.15
CA ALA A 405 14.26 -20.47 -1.19
C ALA A 405 15.32 -21.50 -0.85
N ASP A 406 15.02 -22.76 -1.12
CA ASP A 406 15.91 -23.93 -0.97
C ASP A 406 17.13 -23.89 -1.92
N THR A 407 17.43 -22.75 -2.53
CA THR A 407 18.59 -22.55 -3.40
C THR A 407 19.63 -21.72 -2.66
N SER A 408 20.75 -22.37 -2.34
CA SER A 408 21.96 -21.83 -1.75
C SER A 408 22.63 -20.79 -2.66
N GLU A 409 22.08 -19.59 -2.76
CA GLU A 409 22.73 -18.43 -3.38
C GLU A 409 22.70 -17.24 -2.40
N ASP A 410 23.83 -17.05 -1.71
CA ASP A 410 24.12 -16.01 -0.71
C ASP A 410 24.27 -14.63 -1.34
N ILE A 411 23.24 -13.76 -1.29
CA ILE A 411 23.33 -12.40 -1.88
C ILE A 411 22.92 -11.26 -0.91
N ASP A 412 22.48 -11.57 0.31
CA ASP A 412 22.50 -10.61 1.44
C ASP A 412 23.90 -10.44 2.04
N SER A 413 24.90 -10.98 1.35
CA SER A 413 26.29 -11.00 1.78
C SER A 413 26.82 -9.61 2.14
N ASN A 414 26.27 -8.47 1.70
CA ASN A 414 26.91 -7.16 1.94
C ASN A 414 26.53 -6.42 3.24
N LEU A 415 25.63 -6.95 4.08
CA LEU A 415 25.37 -6.34 5.37
C LEU A 415 26.57 -6.52 6.31
N ASP A 416 27.27 -5.43 6.61
CA ASP A 416 28.40 -5.39 7.53
C ASP A 416 28.41 -4.09 8.35
N GLY A 417 28.78 -4.14 9.64
CA GLY A 417 28.73 -2.99 10.54
C GLY A 417 27.35 -2.80 11.19
N VAL A 418 26.94 -1.55 11.41
CA VAL A 418 25.70 -1.21 12.11
C VAL A 418 24.51 -1.16 11.15
N VAL A 419 23.48 -1.95 11.43
CA VAL A 419 22.19 -1.93 10.74
C VAL A 419 21.10 -1.49 11.72
N GLN A 420 20.36 -0.43 11.38
CA GLN A 420 19.24 0.06 12.16
C GLN A 420 17.93 -0.46 11.60
N LEU A 421 17.25 -1.32 12.35
CA LEU A 421 15.87 -1.70 12.11
C LEU A 421 14.94 -0.82 12.96
N ARG A 422 13.71 -0.60 12.51
CA ARG A 422 12.76 0.28 13.21
C ARG A 422 11.32 -0.22 13.09
N PHE A 423 10.56 -0.10 14.18
CA PHE A 423 9.11 -0.30 14.19
C PHE A 423 8.46 0.84 14.98
N GLY A 424 7.58 1.60 14.34
CA GLY A 424 7.08 2.86 14.91
C GLY A 424 8.21 3.86 15.15
N ASN A 425 8.32 4.35 16.38
CA ASN A 425 9.41 5.22 16.83
C ASN A 425 10.55 4.44 17.53
N GLN A 426 10.45 3.12 17.68
CA GLN A 426 11.45 2.32 18.38
C GLN A 426 12.48 1.74 17.41
N CYS A 427 13.75 1.79 17.79
CA CYS A 427 14.90 1.30 17.04
C CYS A 427 15.45 -0.01 17.64
N CYS A 428 15.84 -0.91 16.75
CA CYS A 428 16.60 -2.13 17.05
C CYS A 428 17.87 -2.10 16.20
N TYR A 429 19.02 -2.40 16.79
CA TYR A 429 20.30 -2.34 16.09
C TYR A 429 20.90 -3.73 15.94
N LEU A 430 21.38 -4.03 14.74
CA LEU A 430 22.18 -5.22 14.47
C LEU A 430 23.61 -4.79 14.24
N LEU A 431 24.53 -5.33 15.04
CA LEU A 431 25.96 -5.24 14.81
C LEU A 431 26.39 -6.50 14.09
N ILE A 432 26.79 -6.40 12.84
CA ILE A 432 27.13 -7.57 12.01
C ILE A 432 28.60 -7.49 11.63
N ASP A 433 29.39 -8.53 11.92
CA ASP A 433 30.66 -8.79 11.26
C ASP A 433 30.48 -9.87 10.20
N LYS A 434 30.42 -9.43 8.94
CA LYS A 434 30.20 -10.30 7.79
C LYS A 434 31.31 -11.35 7.68
N ALA A 435 32.56 -10.94 7.85
CA ALA A 435 33.71 -11.82 7.62
C ALA A 435 33.79 -12.94 8.66
N ALA A 436 33.50 -12.61 9.92
CA ALA A 436 33.44 -13.57 11.02
C ALA A 436 32.11 -14.35 11.09
N LYS A 437 31.08 -13.88 10.36
CA LYS A 437 29.68 -14.33 10.52
C LYS A 437 29.22 -14.23 11.97
N GLU A 438 29.57 -13.16 12.67
CA GLU A 438 29.14 -12.91 14.05
C GLU A 438 28.19 -11.71 14.12
N MET A 439 27.21 -11.77 15.02
CA MET A 439 26.22 -10.69 15.19
C MET A 439 25.88 -10.42 16.66
N VAL A 440 25.56 -9.17 16.98
CA VAL A 440 24.88 -8.78 18.23
C VAL A 440 23.61 -8.01 17.90
N VAL A 441 22.55 -8.26 18.65
CA VAL A 441 21.28 -7.51 18.57
C VAL A 441 21.16 -6.59 19.77
N ILE A 442 20.83 -5.32 19.58
CA ILE A 442 20.64 -4.33 20.65
C ILE A 442 19.23 -3.75 20.55
N ASP A 443 18.51 -3.74 21.67
CA ASP A 443 17.13 -3.27 21.81
C ASP A 443 16.13 -3.96 20.83
N PRO A 444 16.03 -5.30 20.85
CA PRO A 444 15.12 -6.04 19.97
C PRO A 444 13.65 -5.70 20.23
N LEU A 445 12.86 -5.71 19.15
CA LEU A 445 11.41 -5.50 19.17
C LEU A 445 10.67 -6.78 18.75
N PRO A 446 9.56 -7.15 19.41
CA PRO A 446 8.75 -8.32 19.05
C PRO A 446 8.38 -8.36 17.55
N GLU A 447 8.02 -7.20 16.99
CA GLU A 447 7.55 -7.06 15.62
C GLU A 447 8.66 -7.27 14.58
N LEU A 448 9.92 -7.25 15.02
CA LEU A 448 11.10 -7.48 14.17
C LEU A 448 11.70 -8.88 14.36
N ALA A 449 11.23 -9.67 15.34
CA ALA A 449 11.80 -10.95 15.72
C ALA A 449 11.89 -11.93 14.53
N GLU A 450 10.80 -12.11 13.79
CA GLU A 450 10.74 -13.01 12.63
C GLU A 450 11.73 -12.58 11.53
N ARG A 451 11.89 -11.27 11.32
CA ARG A 451 12.86 -10.73 10.35
C ARG A 451 14.29 -11.01 10.78
N ILE A 452 14.61 -10.84 12.06
CA ILE A 452 15.96 -11.09 12.60
C ILE A 452 16.28 -12.58 12.54
N GLU A 453 15.35 -13.44 12.94
CA GLU A 453 15.50 -14.91 12.85
C GLU A 453 15.79 -15.35 11.42
N ARG A 454 15.04 -14.83 10.44
CA ARG A 454 15.27 -15.11 9.02
C ARG A 454 16.64 -14.66 8.56
N LEU A 455 17.09 -13.47 8.95
CA LEU A 455 18.43 -12.97 8.59
C LEU A 455 19.53 -13.89 9.14
N VAL A 456 19.40 -14.29 10.42
CA VAL A 456 20.34 -15.20 11.08
C VAL A 456 20.38 -16.56 10.40
N ALA A 457 19.21 -17.14 10.12
CA ALA A 457 19.10 -18.43 9.46
C ALA A 457 19.65 -18.40 8.02
N CYS A 458 19.33 -17.34 7.27
CA CYS A 458 19.72 -17.17 5.87
C CYS A 458 21.22 -16.95 5.69
N GLN A 459 21.86 -16.15 6.55
CA GLN A 459 23.29 -15.80 6.44
C GLN A 459 24.21 -16.67 7.32
N HIS A 460 23.62 -17.54 8.14
CA HIS A 460 24.32 -18.39 9.11
C HIS A 460 25.16 -17.58 10.12
N TYR A 461 24.58 -16.51 10.67
CA TYR A 461 25.23 -15.70 11.70
C TYR A 461 25.24 -16.39 13.07
N CYS A 462 26.38 -16.33 13.76
CA CYS A 462 26.49 -16.67 15.17
C CYS A 462 26.11 -15.46 16.02
N VAL A 463 25.01 -15.55 16.77
CA VAL A 463 24.53 -14.46 17.64
C VAL A 463 25.25 -14.51 18.97
N LYS A 464 26.14 -13.54 19.21
CA LYS A 464 26.99 -13.47 20.42
C LYS A 464 26.20 -13.00 21.64
N ALA A 465 25.28 -12.06 21.45
CA ALA A 465 24.42 -11.53 22.50
C ALA A 465 23.18 -10.85 21.92
N VAL A 466 22.10 -10.85 22.72
CA VAL A 466 20.90 -10.03 22.51
C VAL A 466 20.79 -9.11 23.72
N LEU A 467 21.09 -7.83 23.52
CA LEU A 467 21.27 -6.82 24.55
C LEU A 467 20.12 -5.83 24.59
N THR A 468 19.91 -5.20 25.73
CA THR A 468 19.02 -4.05 25.88
C THR A 468 19.74 -2.89 26.59
N THR A 469 19.34 -1.66 26.29
CA THR A 469 19.83 -0.45 26.96
C THR A 469 19.09 -0.17 28.28
N GLU A 470 18.07 -0.97 28.59
CA GLU A 470 17.35 -0.96 29.86
C GLU A 470 17.15 -2.38 30.41
N PRO A 471 17.11 -2.56 31.74
CA PRO A 471 16.88 -3.86 32.35
C PRO A 471 15.50 -4.41 31.99
N GLN A 472 15.45 -5.68 31.60
CA GLN A 472 14.22 -6.37 31.21
C GLN A 472 13.97 -7.60 32.09
N PRO A 473 12.70 -8.00 32.29
CA PRO A 473 12.38 -9.25 32.98
C PRO A 473 12.81 -10.47 32.14
N ALA A 474 12.97 -11.63 32.81
CA ALA A 474 13.43 -12.87 32.18
C ALA A 474 12.49 -13.43 31.08
N ASN A 475 11.24 -12.97 31.03
CA ASN A 475 10.25 -13.32 30.01
C ASN A 475 10.03 -12.21 28.97
N SER A 476 10.98 -11.27 28.85
CA SER A 476 10.91 -10.18 27.88
C SER A 476 11.07 -10.66 26.44
N PRO A 477 10.63 -9.87 25.45
CA PRO A 477 10.87 -10.16 24.04
C PRO A 477 12.35 -10.41 23.70
N ALA A 478 13.27 -9.67 24.33
CA ALA A 478 14.70 -9.85 24.18
C ALA A 478 15.16 -11.25 24.63
N ALA A 479 14.68 -11.70 25.80
CA ALA A 479 14.99 -13.03 26.32
C ALA A 479 14.42 -14.16 25.45
N MET A 480 13.20 -13.98 24.92
CA MET A 480 12.59 -14.95 23.99
C MET A 480 13.34 -15.01 22.67
N LEU A 481 13.74 -13.87 22.12
CA LEU A 481 14.53 -13.82 20.89
C LEU A 481 15.92 -14.45 21.10
N ALA A 482 16.56 -14.21 22.23
CA ALA A 482 17.85 -14.82 22.57
C ALA A 482 17.77 -16.37 22.58
N GLN A 483 16.68 -16.93 23.11
CA GLN A 483 16.41 -18.37 23.07
C GLN A 483 16.19 -18.86 21.64
N LEU A 484 15.36 -18.15 20.86
CA LEU A 484 15.03 -18.51 19.48
C LEU A 484 16.29 -18.55 18.59
N LEU A 485 17.17 -17.56 18.74
CA LEU A 485 18.40 -17.43 17.95
C LEU A 485 19.53 -18.36 18.43
N SER A 486 19.31 -19.17 19.48
CA SER A 486 20.32 -20.08 20.06
C SER A 486 21.65 -19.39 20.35
N CYS A 487 21.62 -18.28 21.10
CA CYS A 487 22.83 -17.52 21.44
C CYS A 487 23.92 -18.42 22.04
N GLU A 488 25.19 -18.14 21.72
CA GLU A 488 26.35 -18.95 22.14
C GLU A 488 26.47 -19.07 23.68
N VAL A 489 25.93 -18.10 24.40
CA VAL A 489 25.95 -18.06 25.86
C VAL A 489 24.65 -18.63 26.44
N ALA A 490 24.78 -19.54 27.40
CA ALA A 490 23.65 -20.06 28.16
C ALA A 490 22.89 -18.92 28.88
N GLN A 491 21.56 -19.00 28.86
CA GLN A 491 20.70 -17.95 29.40
C GLN A 491 20.90 -17.70 30.92
N ALA A 492 21.42 -18.68 31.65
CA ALA A 492 21.76 -18.56 33.06
C ALA A 492 22.97 -17.65 33.33
N ASP A 493 23.79 -17.40 32.32
CA ASP A 493 25.01 -16.59 32.41
C ASP A 493 24.81 -15.14 31.90
N LEU A 494 23.58 -14.77 31.55
CA LEU A 494 23.22 -13.42 31.11
C LEU A 494 22.69 -12.59 32.30
N ASP A 495 22.99 -11.29 32.32
CA ASP A 495 22.43 -10.36 33.31
C ASP A 495 21.06 -9.77 32.87
N ALA A 496 20.54 -8.81 33.64
CA ALA A 496 19.21 -8.21 33.40
C ALA A 496 19.10 -7.39 32.10
N VAL A 497 20.21 -7.09 31.41
CA VAL A 497 20.23 -6.41 30.11
C VAL A 497 20.69 -7.34 28.98
N GLY A 498 20.78 -8.65 29.26
CA GLY A 498 21.23 -9.66 28.31
C GLY A 498 22.75 -9.72 28.12
N TRP A 499 23.54 -9.02 28.96
CA TRP A 499 24.99 -9.02 28.85
C TRP A 499 25.58 -10.33 29.40
N PRO A 500 26.48 -11.02 28.67
CA PRO A 500 27.07 -12.24 29.18
C PRO A 500 28.15 -11.98 30.23
N GLN A 501 28.01 -12.58 31.41
CA GLN A 501 28.89 -12.36 32.56
C GLN A 501 30.36 -12.75 32.30
N ALA A 502 30.59 -13.66 31.35
CA ALA A 502 31.93 -14.08 30.93
C ALA A 502 32.78 -12.93 30.33
N TYR A 503 32.15 -11.82 29.93
CA TYR A 503 32.81 -10.66 29.31
C TYR A 503 32.93 -9.46 30.26
N ASN A 504 32.86 -9.69 31.58
CA ASN A 504 33.04 -8.64 32.59
C ASN A 504 34.53 -8.39 32.87
N GLY A 505 34.94 -7.11 32.87
CA GLY A 505 36.31 -6.67 33.17
C GLY A 505 37.37 -7.08 32.13
N GLY A 506 38.63 -6.67 32.38
CA GLY A 506 39.78 -7.08 31.55
C GLY A 506 39.93 -6.40 30.19
N CYS A 507 39.30 -5.24 30.00
CA CYS A 507 39.23 -4.54 28.72
C CYS A 507 40.02 -3.23 28.73
N ASP A 508 40.70 -2.91 27.63
CA ASP A 508 41.26 -1.59 27.41
C ASP A 508 40.13 -0.56 27.26
N VAL A 509 40.30 0.62 27.86
CA VAL A 509 39.34 1.71 27.73
C VAL A 509 39.49 2.35 26.34
N PRO A 510 38.41 2.52 25.57
CA PRO A 510 38.46 3.19 24.27
C PRO A 510 39.00 4.61 24.36
N LEU A 511 39.70 5.04 23.32
CA LEU A 511 40.24 6.40 23.21
C LEU A 511 39.09 7.41 23.24
N GLY A 512 39.23 8.44 24.08
CA GLY A 512 38.19 9.46 24.27
C GLY A 512 37.09 9.08 25.27
N CYS A 513 37.11 7.88 25.84
CA CYS A 513 36.22 7.49 26.94
C CYS A 513 36.88 7.76 28.30
N ALA A 514 36.27 8.64 29.10
CA ALA A 514 36.68 8.92 30.48
C ALA A 514 35.87 8.13 31.53
N ALA A 515 34.86 7.37 31.07
CA ALA A 515 34.00 6.56 31.93
C ALA A 515 34.57 5.17 32.19
N THR A 516 34.12 4.54 33.26
CA THR A 516 34.51 3.16 33.60
C THR A 516 33.84 2.17 32.66
N VAL A 517 34.64 1.33 32.01
CA VAL A 517 34.18 0.22 31.17
C VAL A 517 33.98 -1.02 32.05
N GLU A 518 32.75 -1.53 32.07
CA GLU A 518 32.33 -2.67 32.89
C GLU A 518 32.62 -4.03 32.21
N GLY A 519 32.71 -4.03 30.87
CA GLY A 519 32.99 -5.24 30.09
C GLY A 519 33.18 -4.95 28.59
N CYS A 520 33.70 -5.93 27.86
CA CYS A 520 33.86 -5.87 26.41
C CYS A 520 33.60 -7.22 25.74
N LEU A 521 32.84 -7.18 24.66
CA LEU A 521 32.48 -8.32 23.83
C LEU A 521 33.11 -8.15 22.45
N ALA A 522 33.78 -9.19 21.95
CA ALA A 522 34.27 -9.23 20.58
C ALA A 522 33.16 -9.71 19.63
N VAL A 523 33.05 -9.04 18.48
CA VAL A 523 32.15 -9.41 17.39
C VAL A 523 32.95 -9.30 16.09
N GLY A 524 33.50 -10.43 15.68
CA GLY A 524 34.52 -10.54 14.65
C GLY A 524 35.73 -9.68 14.97
N GLN A 525 36.00 -8.69 14.12
CA GLN A 525 37.10 -7.75 14.31
C GLN A 525 36.73 -6.52 15.15
N ARG A 526 35.45 -6.37 15.52
CA ARG A 526 34.91 -5.23 16.27
C ARG A 526 34.87 -5.52 17.77
N ARG A 527 34.93 -4.47 18.59
CA ARG A 527 34.73 -4.57 20.05
C ARG A 527 33.55 -3.70 20.48
N LEU A 528 32.66 -4.32 21.25
CA LEU A 528 31.53 -3.68 21.89
C LEU A 528 31.82 -3.56 23.38
N PHE A 529 31.91 -2.34 23.89
CA PHE A 529 32.18 -2.04 25.29
C PHE A 529 30.90 -1.66 26.02
N ARG A 530 30.77 -2.09 27.27
CA ARG A 530 29.66 -1.70 28.16
C ARG A 530 30.13 -0.63 29.13
N VAL A 531 29.43 0.49 29.18
CA VAL A 531 29.66 1.56 30.15
C VAL A 531 28.41 1.71 31.04
N GLY A 532 28.58 1.52 32.35
CA GLY A 532 27.48 1.54 33.31
C GLY A 532 26.73 0.22 33.45
N THR A 533 26.03 0.06 34.58
CA THR A 533 25.42 -1.22 34.98
C THR A 533 23.91 -1.23 34.88
N ARG A 534 23.23 -0.15 35.29
CA ARG A 534 21.75 -0.08 35.36
C ARG A 534 21.08 0.39 34.07
N GLN A 535 21.63 1.41 33.42
CA GLN A 535 21.23 1.87 32.08
C GLN A 535 22.52 1.94 31.25
N PRO A 536 22.98 0.80 30.72
CA PRO A 536 24.26 0.74 30.04
C PRO A 536 24.23 1.54 28.73
N VAL A 537 25.34 2.19 28.44
CA VAL A 537 25.68 2.67 27.09
C VAL A 537 26.62 1.66 26.46
N TYR A 538 26.31 1.22 25.24
CA TYR A 538 27.20 0.35 24.49
C TYR A 538 28.03 1.16 23.50
N LEU A 539 29.35 1.06 23.58
CA LEU A 539 30.28 1.77 22.71
C LEU A 539 30.89 0.78 21.72
N LEU A 540 30.83 1.07 20.43
CA LEU A 540 31.36 0.21 19.39
C LEU A 540 32.60 0.85 18.76
N SER A 541 33.66 0.04 18.63
CA SER A 541 34.83 0.37 17.82
C SER A 541 34.93 -0.54 16.59
N SER A 542 35.32 0.04 15.46
CA SER A 542 35.60 -0.62 14.18
C SER A 542 36.94 -1.38 14.23
N PRO A 543 37.38 -2.08 13.16
CA PRO A 543 38.23 -3.25 13.34
C PRO A 543 39.57 -2.92 13.99
N LEU A 544 39.87 -3.64 15.07
CA LEU A 544 41.14 -3.54 15.77
C LEU A 544 42.19 -4.32 15.01
N THR A 545 42.99 -3.62 14.22
CA THR A 545 44.36 -4.09 14.01
C THR A 545 45.06 -4.07 15.37
N THR A 546 45.80 -5.14 15.69
CA THR A 546 46.34 -5.40 17.04
C THR A 546 47.28 -4.31 17.59
N ASP A 547 47.60 -3.28 16.79
CA ASP A 547 48.58 -2.24 17.10
C ASP A 547 47.99 -0.81 17.23
N ALA A 548 46.66 -0.63 17.15
CA ALA A 548 46.02 0.70 17.24
C ALA A 548 45.03 0.84 18.41
N PRO A 549 44.94 2.00 19.08
CA PRO A 549 43.94 2.26 20.12
C PRO A 549 42.52 2.29 19.54
N ALA A 550 41.56 1.68 20.24
CA ALA A 550 40.15 1.62 19.83
C ALA A 550 39.47 2.99 19.98
N GLU A 551 39.11 3.65 18.88
CA GLU A 551 38.23 4.83 18.91
C GLU A 551 36.75 4.43 18.97
N VAL A 552 35.89 5.31 19.46
CA VAL A 552 34.46 5.04 19.65
C VAL A 552 33.67 5.57 18.46
N ASP A 553 33.34 4.69 17.53
CA ASP A 553 32.66 5.08 16.29
C ASP A 553 31.15 5.26 16.50
N PHE A 554 30.54 4.35 17.27
CA PHE A 554 29.11 4.38 17.56
C PHE A 554 28.85 4.24 19.06
N ALA A 555 27.81 4.91 19.55
CA ALA A 555 27.33 4.78 20.92
C ALA A 555 25.82 4.52 20.93
N PHE A 556 25.42 3.37 21.45
CA PHE A 556 24.02 3.01 21.68
C PHE A 556 23.60 3.53 23.06
N ILE A 557 22.87 4.64 23.07
CA ILE A 557 22.63 5.46 24.27
C ILE A 557 21.28 5.19 24.94
N GLY A 558 20.46 4.31 24.38
CA GLY A 558 19.10 4.06 24.88
C GLY A 558 18.27 5.35 24.84
N ASP A 559 17.66 5.71 25.98
CA ASP A 559 16.87 6.93 26.16
C ASP A 559 17.64 8.07 26.85
N ILE A 560 18.97 7.96 26.96
CA ILE A 560 19.78 8.96 27.66
C ILE A 560 19.83 10.25 26.84
N GLN A 561 19.24 11.32 27.38
CA GLN A 561 19.23 12.66 26.77
C GLN A 561 20.15 13.67 27.47
N GLN A 562 21.09 13.22 28.31
CA GLN A 562 21.98 14.10 29.09
C GLN A 562 23.32 14.33 28.36
N PRO A 563 23.56 15.51 27.75
CA PRO A 563 24.74 15.72 26.91
C PRO A 563 26.07 15.58 27.65
N GLU A 564 26.13 15.99 28.91
CA GLU A 564 27.35 15.93 29.73
C GLU A 564 27.74 14.49 30.07
N LEU A 565 26.77 13.62 30.33
CA LEU A 565 27.01 12.20 30.59
C LEU A 565 27.60 11.54 29.35
N ILE A 566 26.98 11.79 28.18
CA ILE A 566 27.45 11.27 26.90
C ILE A 566 28.83 11.84 26.54
N ARG A 567 29.11 13.13 26.83
CA ARG A 567 30.41 13.76 26.56
C ARG A 567 31.57 13.03 27.20
N SER A 568 31.36 12.46 28.39
CA SER A 568 32.40 11.70 29.09
C SER A 568 32.72 10.35 28.46
N MET A 569 31.90 9.88 27.51
CA MET A 569 31.97 8.53 26.93
C MET A 569 32.37 8.52 25.46
N VAL A 570 32.24 9.65 24.74
CA VAL A 570 32.33 9.73 23.27
C VAL A 570 33.16 10.92 22.80
N HIS A 571 33.72 10.83 21.61
CA HIS A 571 34.41 11.96 20.95
C HIS A 571 33.47 12.70 19.97
N ASP A 572 33.96 13.78 19.35
CA ASP A 572 33.14 14.67 18.52
C ASP A 572 32.54 14.03 17.25
N ASN A 573 33.16 12.95 16.77
CA ASN A 573 32.75 12.25 15.56
C ASN A 573 31.92 10.98 15.82
N THR A 574 31.76 10.59 17.09
CA THR A 574 30.96 9.41 17.45
C THR A 574 29.50 9.61 17.05
N LEU A 575 28.93 8.59 16.40
CA LEU A 575 27.52 8.54 16.02
C LEU A 575 26.69 7.95 17.18
N LEU A 576 25.73 8.75 17.64
CA LEU A 576 24.82 8.42 18.74
C LEU A 576 23.55 7.78 18.19
N LEU A 577 23.23 6.60 18.73
CA LEU A 577 22.13 5.74 18.31
C LEU A 577 21.15 5.56 19.49
N SER A 578 19.99 6.18 19.36
CA SER A 578 18.93 6.22 20.37
C SER A 578 17.94 5.08 20.19
N ARG A 579 17.43 4.53 21.29
CA ARG A 579 16.37 3.50 21.24
C ARG A 579 15.05 4.06 20.69
N ALA A 580 14.77 5.35 20.91
CA ALA A 580 13.60 6.03 20.35
C ALA A 580 14.00 7.12 19.34
N ASP A 581 13.29 7.18 18.21
CA ASP A 581 13.45 8.17 17.15
C ASP A 581 12.09 8.63 16.57
N ASP A 582 11.50 9.62 17.24
CA ASP A 582 10.23 10.23 16.83
C ASP A 582 10.36 11.11 15.59
N ASP A 583 11.52 11.75 15.42
CA ASP A 583 11.77 12.79 14.41
C ASP A 583 12.46 12.27 13.15
N PHE A 584 12.70 10.95 13.05
CA PHE A 584 13.48 10.32 11.96
C PHE A 584 14.89 10.92 11.87
N ARG A 585 15.54 11.12 13.01
CA ARG A 585 16.93 11.61 13.09
C ARG A 585 17.92 10.55 12.65
N ILE A 586 17.55 9.25 12.73
CA ILE A 586 18.37 8.06 12.42
C ILE A 586 19.59 7.93 13.34
N THR A 587 20.46 8.94 13.34
CA THR A 587 21.67 9.07 14.16
C THR A 587 21.93 10.55 14.47
N GLN A 588 22.66 10.81 15.55
CA GLN A 588 23.04 12.16 15.96
C GLN A 588 24.51 12.24 16.37
N ARG A 589 25.05 13.45 16.52
CA ARG A 589 26.33 13.70 17.22
C ARG A 589 26.10 14.34 18.57
N TRP A 590 27.11 14.28 19.43
CA TRP A 590 27.09 14.95 20.73
C TRP A 590 26.74 16.45 20.63
N CYS A 591 27.32 17.17 19.66
CA CYS A 591 27.06 18.60 19.45
C CYS A 591 25.57 18.90 19.19
N GLU A 592 24.82 17.97 18.60
CA GLU A 592 23.39 18.14 18.33
C GLU A 592 22.56 17.91 19.58
N LEU A 593 22.94 16.92 20.40
CA LEU A 593 22.34 16.69 21.70
C LEU A 593 22.57 17.89 22.63
N ALA A 594 23.72 18.55 22.50
CA ALA A 594 24.08 19.75 23.25
C ALA A 594 23.51 21.06 22.65
N GLY A 595 22.86 21.03 21.48
CA GLY A 595 22.30 22.22 20.82
C GLY A 595 23.32 23.18 20.19
N HIS A 596 24.55 22.72 19.95
CA HIS A 596 25.68 23.55 19.49
C HIS A 596 26.09 23.32 18.03
N CYS A 597 25.43 22.42 17.30
CA CYS A 597 25.87 22.05 15.96
C CYS A 597 25.39 23.03 14.87
N VAL A 598 26.25 23.29 13.88
CA VAL A 598 25.92 24.11 12.70
C VAL A 598 25.08 23.27 11.75
N ASN A 599 23.90 23.79 11.37
CA ASN A 599 23.05 23.16 10.37
C ASN A 599 23.44 23.66 8.98
N CYS A 600 23.68 22.75 8.04
CA CYS A 600 23.71 23.09 6.62
C CYS A 600 22.27 23.26 6.10
N GLU A 601 22.03 24.30 5.31
CA GLU A 601 20.74 24.46 4.62
C GLU A 601 20.57 23.36 3.56
N LEU A 602 19.39 22.75 3.53
CA LEU A 602 18.99 21.85 2.46
C LEU A 602 18.60 22.66 1.23
N VAL A 603 19.10 22.25 0.07
CA VAL A 603 18.63 22.78 -1.21
C VAL A 603 17.68 21.74 -1.82
N ASP A 604 16.39 22.08 -1.91
CA ASP A 604 15.43 21.24 -2.61
C ASP A 604 15.62 21.38 -4.12
N VAL A 605 15.72 20.25 -4.84
CA VAL A 605 15.80 20.27 -6.31
C VAL A 605 14.39 20.23 -6.88
N ASP A 606 13.95 21.37 -7.42
CA ASP A 606 12.68 21.50 -8.12
C ASP A 606 12.59 20.55 -9.31
N LEU A 607 11.36 20.10 -9.62
CA LEU A 607 11.04 19.15 -10.69
C LEU A 607 11.70 19.48 -12.05
N GLU A 608 11.80 20.78 -12.36
CA GLU A 608 12.33 21.29 -13.63
C GLU A 608 13.86 21.21 -13.72
N ALA A 609 14.57 21.15 -12.58
CA ALA A 609 16.03 21.08 -12.50
C ALA A 609 16.56 19.64 -12.28
N GLN A 610 15.68 18.66 -12.07
CA GLN A 610 16.06 17.29 -11.68
C GLN A 610 16.96 16.60 -12.71
N GLN A 611 16.64 16.70 -14.01
CA GLN A 611 17.44 16.07 -15.06
C GLN A 611 18.82 16.72 -15.25
N GLU A 612 18.92 18.04 -15.05
CA GLU A 612 20.21 18.75 -15.13
C GLU A 612 21.15 18.33 -13.99
N TRP A 613 20.62 18.14 -12.79
CA TRP A 613 21.40 17.67 -11.65
C TRP A 613 21.88 16.22 -11.81
N LEU A 614 20.99 15.33 -12.25
CA LEU A 614 21.28 13.90 -12.40
C LEU A 614 22.16 13.58 -13.62
N SER A 615 22.36 14.53 -14.54
CA SER A 615 23.27 14.40 -15.69
C SER A 615 24.70 14.88 -15.42
N LYS A 616 24.95 15.53 -14.27
CA LYS A 616 26.30 15.96 -13.87
C LYS A 616 27.11 14.76 -13.37
N PRO A 617 28.25 14.41 -14.00
CA PRO A 617 29.05 13.23 -13.62
C PRO A 617 29.63 13.30 -12.20
N ASP A 618 29.91 14.50 -11.70
CA ASP A 618 30.52 14.70 -10.38
C ASP A 618 29.54 14.51 -9.22
N THR A 619 28.23 14.51 -9.51
CA THR A 619 27.15 14.30 -8.54
C THR A 619 27.18 12.85 -8.04
N LEU A 620 27.09 12.68 -6.71
CA LEU A 620 26.85 11.39 -6.09
C LEU A 620 25.34 11.21 -5.85
N VAL A 621 24.77 10.14 -6.38
CA VAL A 621 23.37 9.78 -6.15
C VAL A 621 23.31 8.73 -5.04
N ILE A 622 22.66 9.09 -3.93
CA ILE A 622 22.40 8.17 -2.83
C ILE A 622 20.99 7.62 -3.00
N ASP A 623 20.89 6.38 -3.45
CA ASP A 623 19.62 5.69 -3.61
C ASP A 623 19.22 5.01 -2.30
N VAL A 624 18.22 5.58 -1.61
CA VAL A 624 17.77 5.10 -0.30
C VAL A 624 16.58 4.14 -0.38
N ARG A 625 16.30 3.60 -1.58
CA ARG A 625 15.41 2.45 -1.73
C ARG A 625 16.01 1.22 -1.04
N GLU A 626 15.18 0.27 -0.64
CA GLU A 626 15.67 -0.99 -0.09
C GLU A 626 16.45 -1.79 -1.15
N GLN A 627 17.32 -2.69 -0.72
CA GLN A 627 18.20 -3.44 -1.61
C GLN A 627 17.43 -4.21 -2.71
N GLN A 628 16.31 -4.82 -2.35
CA GLN A 628 15.43 -5.50 -3.30
C GLN A 628 14.80 -4.56 -4.35
N GLU A 629 14.52 -3.29 -4.00
CA GLU A 629 14.00 -2.31 -4.95
C GLU A 629 15.11 -1.85 -5.92
N PHE A 630 16.32 -1.68 -5.41
CA PHE A 630 17.50 -1.28 -6.18
C PHE A 630 17.91 -2.39 -7.18
N ALA A 631 17.91 -3.66 -6.75
CA ALA A 631 18.26 -4.79 -7.60
C ALA A 631 17.32 -4.98 -8.80
N VAL A 632 16.05 -4.59 -8.66
CA VAL A 632 15.04 -4.77 -9.71
C VAL A 632 15.02 -3.64 -10.73
N SER A 633 15.41 -2.42 -10.33
CA SER A 633 15.37 -1.25 -11.21
C SER A 633 16.60 -0.37 -11.03
N ASP A 634 17.46 -0.41 -12.04
CA ASP A 634 18.48 0.61 -12.28
C ASP A 634 17.81 1.93 -12.70
N LEU A 635 18.34 3.05 -12.23
CA LEU A 635 17.90 4.40 -12.60
C LEU A 635 18.52 4.86 -13.93
N GLY A 636 19.55 4.17 -14.43
CA GLY A 636 20.17 4.47 -15.72
C GLY A 636 20.80 5.86 -15.79
N LEU A 637 21.29 6.36 -14.66
CA LEU A 637 21.87 7.69 -14.53
C LEU A 637 23.34 7.70 -14.95
N ALA A 638 23.82 8.83 -15.48
CA ALA A 638 25.24 9.01 -15.79
C ALA A 638 26.11 9.28 -14.54
N ALA A 639 25.47 9.74 -13.47
CA ALA A 639 26.09 9.97 -12.17
C ALA A 639 26.44 8.66 -11.45
N GLU A 640 27.40 8.72 -10.53
CA GLU A 640 27.72 7.60 -9.64
C GLU A 640 26.53 7.34 -8.69
N VAL A 641 25.99 6.12 -8.70
CA VAL A 641 24.86 5.71 -7.85
C VAL A 641 25.32 4.70 -6.80
N ILE A 642 25.07 5.00 -5.52
CA ILE A 642 25.32 4.09 -4.40
C ILE A 642 23.99 3.80 -3.70
N ASN A 643 23.64 2.53 -3.50
CA ASN A 643 22.47 2.15 -2.72
C ASN A 643 22.78 2.20 -1.22
N VAL A 644 22.07 3.06 -0.50
CA VAL A 644 22.18 3.25 0.95
C VAL A 644 20.78 3.29 1.55
N PRO A 645 20.13 2.14 1.79
CA PRO A 645 18.86 2.11 2.50
C PRO A 645 18.95 2.86 3.84
N LEU A 646 17.84 3.39 4.35
CA LEU A 646 17.84 4.14 5.62
C LEU A 646 18.39 3.29 6.79
N THR A 647 18.21 1.98 6.73
CA THR A 647 18.74 1.01 7.71
C THR A 647 20.27 0.96 7.75
N ARG A 648 20.95 1.41 6.68
CA ARG A 648 22.41 1.45 6.51
C ARG A 648 22.99 2.84 6.60
N LEU A 649 22.15 3.87 6.72
CA LEU A 649 22.59 5.26 6.60
C LEU A 649 23.63 5.64 7.66
N ALA A 650 23.47 5.19 8.91
CA ALA A 650 24.44 5.45 9.98
C ALA A 650 25.82 4.86 9.67
N GLN A 651 25.88 3.61 9.20
CA GLN A 651 27.12 2.95 8.79
C GLN A 651 27.77 3.67 7.60
N PHE A 652 26.98 4.04 6.59
CA PHE A 652 27.47 4.76 5.42
C PHE A 652 28.09 6.13 5.80
N ILE A 653 27.44 6.86 6.71
CA ILE A 653 27.98 8.14 7.20
C ILE A 653 29.33 7.92 7.87
N TYR A 654 29.45 6.91 8.72
CA TYR A 654 30.71 6.58 9.37
C TYR A 654 31.82 6.29 8.35
N GLU A 655 31.57 5.41 7.38
CA GLU A 655 32.58 4.96 6.41
C GLU A 655 33.01 6.03 5.40
N HIS A 656 32.10 6.94 5.02
CA HIS A 656 32.28 7.77 3.84
C HIS A 656 32.25 9.28 4.08
N ARG A 657 32.06 9.74 5.32
CA ARG A 657 31.97 11.18 5.62
C ARG A 657 33.15 11.97 5.10
N GLU A 658 34.38 11.55 5.38
CA GLU A 658 35.58 12.30 4.92
C GLU A 658 35.70 12.33 3.39
N SER A 659 35.28 11.25 2.74
CA SER A 659 35.37 11.10 1.28
C SER A 659 34.31 11.91 0.52
N TYR A 660 33.11 12.05 1.09
CA TYR A 660 31.95 12.59 0.37
C TYR A 660 31.38 13.90 0.95
N GLN A 661 31.83 14.39 2.11
CA GLN A 661 31.25 15.57 2.76
C GLN A 661 31.20 16.84 1.89
N GLN A 662 32.09 16.98 0.90
CA GLN A 662 32.14 18.14 0.00
C GLN A 662 31.58 17.86 -1.41
N ARG A 663 31.16 16.62 -1.70
CA ARG A 663 30.59 16.30 -3.01
C ARG A 663 29.13 16.77 -3.10
N PRO A 664 28.65 17.17 -4.28
CA PRO A 664 27.22 17.34 -4.53
C PRO A 664 26.51 15.98 -4.40
N ILE A 665 25.56 15.88 -3.48
CA ILE A 665 24.80 14.66 -3.18
C ILE A 665 23.32 14.87 -3.51
N VAL A 666 22.73 13.93 -4.24
CA VAL A 666 21.28 13.86 -4.47
C VAL A 666 20.73 12.55 -3.91
N CYS A 667 19.91 12.65 -2.87
CA CYS A 667 19.20 11.50 -2.31
C CYS A 667 17.94 11.19 -3.13
N VAL A 668 17.73 9.92 -3.47
CA VAL A 668 16.58 9.47 -4.26
C VAL A 668 15.87 8.30 -3.60
N CYS A 669 14.54 8.29 -3.68
CA CYS A 669 13.71 7.15 -3.36
C CYS A 669 12.42 7.21 -4.19
N ARG A 670 11.56 6.20 -4.07
CA ARG A 670 10.30 6.10 -4.84
C ARG A 670 9.42 7.36 -4.78
N SER A 671 9.03 7.81 -3.59
CA SER A 671 8.05 8.90 -3.37
C SER A 671 8.66 10.23 -2.92
N GLY A 672 9.96 10.27 -2.65
CA GLY A 672 10.67 11.43 -2.10
C GLY A 672 10.76 11.44 -0.56
N HIS A 673 9.94 10.66 0.16
CA HIS A 673 9.88 10.74 1.62
C HIS A 673 11.14 10.19 2.33
N ARG A 674 11.60 8.98 1.96
CA ARG A 674 12.84 8.39 2.53
C ARG A 674 14.07 9.22 2.18
N SER A 675 14.13 9.72 0.95
CA SER A 675 15.25 10.56 0.49
C SER A 675 15.27 11.92 1.19
N ALA A 676 14.11 12.50 1.52
CA ALA A 676 14.04 13.73 2.32
C ALA A 676 14.58 13.50 3.74
N VAL A 677 14.24 12.35 4.36
CA VAL A 677 14.82 11.95 5.65
C VAL A 677 16.34 11.83 5.53
N ALA A 678 16.84 11.05 4.58
CA ALA A 678 18.29 10.86 4.40
C ALA A 678 19.03 12.18 4.16
N ALA A 679 18.49 13.05 3.29
CA ALA A 679 19.09 14.34 3.00
C ALA A 679 19.18 15.22 4.26
N ARG A 680 18.14 15.27 5.09
CA ARG A 680 18.18 15.98 6.40
C ARG A 680 19.26 15.42 7.32
N VAL A 681 19.40 14.10 7.40
CA VAL A 681 20.41 13.47 8.25
C VAL A 681 21.82 13.80 7.77
N LEU A 682 22.08 13.70 6.47
CA LEU A 682 23.39 14.05 5.89
C LEU A 682 23.72 15.54 6.10
N ALA A 683 22.78 16.45 5.83
CA ALA A 683 22.98 17.88 6.05
C ALA A 683 23.30 18.22 7.52
N ARG A 684 22.58 17.62 8.48
CA ARG A 684 22.84 17.75 9.93
C ARG A 684 24.24 17.26 10.34
N LEU A 685 24.79 16.31 9.62
CA LEU A 685 26.08 15.66 9.94
C LEU A 685 27.27 16.24 9.17
N GLY A 686 27.06 17.36 8.47
CA GLY A 686 28.12 18.19 7.89
C GLY A 686 28.42 17.93 6.43
N PHE A 687 27.54 17.24 5.70
CA PHE A 687 27.60 17.17 4.24
C PHE A 687 27.09 18.50 3.67
N SER A 688 27.94 19.22 2.94
CA SER A 688 27.73 20.65 2.64
C SER A 688 26.82 20.91 1.44
N GLN A 689 26.64 19.93 0.56
CA GLN A 689 25.86 20.04 -0.68
C GLN A 689 24.92 18.85 -0.83
N VAL A 690 23.85 18.82 -0.02
CA VAL A 690 22.86 17.74 -0.04
C VAL A 690 21.52 18.24 -0.54
N SER A 691 20.96 17.47 -1.46
CA SER A 691 19.63 17.68 -2.03
C SER A 691 18.86 16.37 -2.03
N HIS A 692 17.54 16.45 -2.18
CA HIS A 692 16.74 15.29 -2.51
C HIS A 692 15.80 15.57 -3.67
N LEU A 693 15.34 14.50 -4.29
CA LEU A 693 14.40 14.57 -5.39
C LEU A 693 12.97 14.75 -4.88
N ASN A 694 12.38 15.94 -5.09
CA ASN A 694 10.99 16.18 -4.69
C ASN A 694 10.02 15.34 -5.54
N GLY A 695 9.10 14.63 -4.88
CA GLY A 695 8.21 13.63 -5.49
C GLY A 695 8.86 12.29 -5.85
N GLY A 696 10.17 12.15 -5.64
CA GLY A 696 10.92 10.91 -5.84
C GLY A 696 10.99 10.42 -7.29
N THR A 697 11.49 9.20 -7.46
CA THR A 697 11.68 8.59 -8.79
C THR A 697 10.36 8.31 -9.52
N ALA A 698 9.22 8.43 -8.83
CA ALA A 698 7.89 8.34 -9.43
C ALA A 698 7.59 9.51 -10.38
N LEU A 699 8.19 10.68 -10.15
CA LEU A 699 8.03 11.87 -10.99
C LEU A 699 9.23 12.14 -11.90
N LEU A 700 10.24 11.25 -11.91
CA LEU A 700 11.35 11.35 -12.86
C LEU A 700 10.82 11.17 -14.28
N LEU A 701 11.04 12.21 -15.08
CA LEU A 701 10.84 12.19 -16.50
C LEU A 701 11.73 11.12 -17.14
N ALA A 702 11.12 10.14 -17.80
CA ALA A 702 11.85 9.20 -18.65
C ALA A 702 12.60 9.98 -19.74
N SER A 703 13.92 9.79 -19.79
CA SER A 703 14.81 10.30 -20.84
C SER A 703 14.45 9.74 -22.21
#